data_AF-A0A951FW63-F1
#
_entry.id   AF-A0A951FW63-F1
#
_cell.length_a   1.000
_cell.length_b   1.000
_cell.length_c   1.000
_cell.angle_alpha   90.00
_cell.angle_beta   90.00
_cell.angle_gamma   90.00
#
_symmetry.space_group_name_H-M   'P 1'
#
loop_
_entity.id
_entity.type
_entity.pdbx_description
1 polymer ?
#
loop_
_entity_poly.entity_id
_entity_poly.type
_entity_poly.pdbx_seq_one_letter_code
_entity_poly.pdbx_strand_id
1 'polypeptide(L)'
;MPDIVDGCPYRLDELGWLQFERLCGLVLAQEAGAVDVTWHGRADRGRVSLLDDGIVLEQAGIRLAGPLAVAVVWVRPSASPTERLRDLVTGVWALPAELGFWFPRVLVLTNLHREAAEAGLHERFDERFGEAKQQFVVLGSHELGQSLDRHPGIRSAMPSVLGLRDLDPLIAADVRERSTLDISAAQELARVFWATRAYARTRAMLGRHRFVVLTGPPEMGKTAIARMAALAALTNGWEAHECTHPGQVWQRFDPERRQVFVADDAFGSTEYRADAAELWARELGRMLQALDDRHWLIWTSRPAPLKAGLRRVQRERGSEHFPAPGEVLVDAGELDLAEKTLILFRHAKNRRASEAARALVRSNGLSIVEHPHFTPERIRRLVADRLDELATRSGEHVLVIVENELARPTEAMRTSFRALEAEHRELLIAMLDAPAGLIDERELTATMRRHHAGGLPRAPGELIDRLTDHFLRVTPLGIGWVHPSWRDLVIGELAENALARRRFLSACGIYGVTLAISRQGGATGERSLPLLSTDGDWDTLGDRIAELLPALEDHDLGRLLTALSDALSDWLPPPARPEMHCLAAYVLGASSRRWRGHVRPVPVFLLDGWYSVSALLPERPEPPPIRVTWHELAPSRSLLVGGLTARDLQELDDWLTLAQILAAHAPEMLERLGFYEPGQQLLLAHLAVELGEVADPDVTTLAENLLSRIRELSPRDHVANLARTTLRKLRSTPVDERWWTPRDIDAPPTREPVTRELAGFTREDVDRVLADL
;
A
#
# COMPACT_ATOMS: atom_id res chain seq x y z
N MET A 1 15.94 -7.07 -38.21
CA MET A 1 14.96 -6.66 -39.23
C MET A 1 13.59 -6.79 -38.60
N PRO A 2 12.73 -5.76 -38.61
CA PRO A 2 11.37 -5.94 -38.11
C PRO A 2 10.57 -6.66 -39.20
N ASP A 3 10.07 -7.85 -38.89
CA ASP A 3 9.10 -8.55 -39.72
C ASP A 3 7.80 -7.73 -39.77
N ILE A 4 7.71 -6.86 -40.78
CA ILE A 4 6.46 -6.26 -41.22
C ILE A 4 5.81 -7.29 -42.14
N VAL A 5 5.12 -8.27 -41.55
CA VAL A 5 4.08 -9.08 -42.23
C VAL A 5 2.94 -9.44 -41.28
N ASP A 6 2.70 -8.63 -40.24
CA ASP A 6 1.45 -8.72 -39.46
C ASP A 6 0.55 -7.57 -39.87
N GLY A 7 -0.57 -7.87 -40.52
CA GLY A 7 -1.56 -6.88 -40.95
C GLY A 7 -2.26 -6.14 -39.79
N CYS A 8 -2.03 -6.57 -38.53
CA CYS A 8 -2.55 -5.90 -37.34
C CYS A 8 -1.67 -4.70 -36.94
N PRO A 9 -2.23 -3.47 -36.83
CA PRO A 9 -1.45 -2.31 -36.42
C PRO A 9 -1.08 -2.32 -34.92
N TYR A 10 -1.67 -3.20 -34.11
CA TYR A 10 -1.43 -3.30 -32.67
C TYR A 10 -0.53 -4.49 -32.32
N ARG A 11 0.51 -4.22 -31.53
CA ARG A 11 1.41 -5.24 -30.95
C ARG A 11 0.76 -5.92 -29.72
N LEU A 12 -0.29 -6.71 -29.94
CA LEU A 12 -1.05 -7.37 -28.85
C LEU A 12 -0.22 -8.36 -28.02
N ASP A 13 0.90 -8.83 -28.56
CA ASP A 13 1.91 -9.65 -27.87
C ASP A 13 2.58 -8.92 -26.68
N GLU A 14 2.58 -7.58 -26.70
CA GLU A 14 3.09 -6.76 -25.61
C GLU A 14 2.11 -6.69 -24.41
N LEU A 15 0.86 -7.12 -24.56
CA LEU A 15 -0.07 -7.29 -23.44
C LEU A 15 0.30 -8.54 -22.61
N GLY A 16 0.01 -8.54 -21.32
CA GLY A 16 -0.04 -9.78 -20.52
C GLY A 16 -1.42 -10.45 -20.63
N TRP A 17 -1.55 -11.70 -20.19
CA TRP A 17 -2.82 -12.45 -20.31
C TRP A 17 -4.00 -11.69 -19.69
N LEU A 18 -3.80 -11.07 -18.51
CA LEU A 18 -4.86 -10.35 -17.78
C LEU A 18 -5.32 -9.09 -18.53
N GLN A 19 -4.39 -8.43 -19.22
CA GLN A 19 -4.69 -7.25 -20.01
C GLN A 19 -5.41 -7.63 -21.30
N PHE A 20 -4.99 -8.74 -21.92
CA PHE A 20 -5.65 -9.29 -23.10
C PHE A 20 -7.08 -9.77 -22.80
N GLU A 21 -7.30 -10.40 -21.65
CA GLU A 21 -8.65 -10.76 -21.16
C GLU A 21 -9.55 -9.53 -21.04
N ARG A 22 -9.05 -8.46 -20.41
CA ARG A 22 -9.78 -7.21 -20.28
C ARG A 22 -10.11 -6.58 -21.64
N LEU A 23 -9.18 -6.61 -22.59
CA LEU A 23 -9.40 -6.16 -23.96
C LEU A 23 -10.54 -6.96 -24.63
N CYS A 24 -10.48 -8.29 -24.54
CA CYS A 24 -11.50 -9.17 -25.11
C CYS A 24 -12.90 -8.89 -24.53
N GLY A 25 -13.00 -8.71 -23.21
CA GLY A 25 -14.25 -8.31 -22.56
C GLY A 25 -14.79 -6.97 -23.06
N LEU A 26 -13.91 -5.97 -23.27
CA LEU A 26 -14.31 -4.67 -23.82
C LEU A 26 -14.78 -4.77 -25.28
N VAL A 27 -14.12 -5.59 -26.10
CA VAL A 27 -14.54 -5.85 -27.50
C VAL A 27 -15.91 -6.51 -27.53
N LEU A 28 -16.11 -7.57 -26.75
CA LEU A 28 -17.41 -8.27 -26.67
C LEU A 28 -18.54 -7.36 -26.18
N ALA A 29 -18.27 -6.51 -25.19
CA ALA A 29 -19.26 -5.55 -24.71
C ALA A 29 -19.63 -4.50 -25.77
N GLN A 30 -18.67 -4.03 -26.56
CA GLN A 30 -18.90 -2.99 -27.57
C GLN A 30 -19.47 -3.51 -28.89
N GLU A 31 -19.04 -4.68 -29.35
CA GLU A 31 -19.47 -5.22 -30.64
C GLU A 31 -20.67 -6.16 -30.54
N ALA A 32 -20.74 -6.95 -29.46
CA ALA A 32 -21.79 -7.96 -29.28
C ALA A 32 -22.82 -7.59 -28.20
N GLY A 33 -22.66 -6.46 -27.51
CA GLY A 33 -23.54 -6.06 -26.40
C GLY A 33 -23.45 -6.98 -25.17
N ALA A 34 -22.44 -7.84 -25.09
CA ALA A 34 -22.28 -8.80 -24.00
C ALA A 34 -21.62 -8.13 -22.78
N VAL A 35 -22.42 -7.48 -21.93
CA VAL A 35 -21.93 -6.61 -20.84
C VAL A 35 -21.64 -7.34 -19.52
N ASP A 36 -22.01 -8.61 -19.39
CA ASP A 36 -21.95 -9.37 -18.12
C ASP A 36 -21.32 -10.78 -18.23
N VAL A 37 -20.37 -10.96 -19.14
CA VAL A 37 -19.65 -12.22 -19.37
C VAL A 37 -19.03 -12.75 -18.06
N THR A 38 -19.34 -13.99 -17.69
CA THR A 38 -18.82 -14.64 -16.48
C THR A 38 -17.76 -15.65 -16.86
N TRP A 39 -16.51 -15.31 -16.59
CA TRP A 39 -15.36 -16.12 -16.98
C TRP A 39 -15.12 -17.28 -16.01
N HIS A 40 -14.99 -18.48 -16.56
CA HIS A 40 -14.59 -19.71 -15.90
C HIS A 40 -13.21 -20.14 -16.39
N GLY A 41 -12.53 -20.99 -15.62
CA GLY A 41 -11.20 -21.51 -15.96
C GLY A 41 -10.02 -20.74 -15.36
N ARG A 42 -8.82 -21.20 -15.68
CA ARG A 42 -7.56 -20.62 -15.19
C ARG A 42 -7.01 -19.58 -16.16
N ALA A 43 -6.85 -18.38 -15.61
CA ALA A 43 -6.33 -17.17 -16.23
C ALA A 43 -5.08 -17.35 -17.14
N ASP A 44 -4.17 -18.26 -16.79
CA ASP A 44 -2.89 -18.52 -17.47
C ASP A 44 -2.98 -19.55 -18.61
N ARG A 45 -4.09 -20.30 -18.72
CA ARG A 45 -4.27 -21.37 -19.73
C ARG A 45 -5.39 -21.09 -20.73
N GLY A 46 -6.31 -20.22 -20.37
CA GLY A 46 -7.47 -19.85 -21.18
C GLY A 46 -8.71 -19.69 -20.31
N ARG A 47 -9.53 -18.69 -20.64
CA ARG A 47 -10.81 -18.46 -19.97
C ARG A 47 -11.96 -18.75 -20.90
N VAL A 48 -13.07 -19.21 -20.33
CA VAL A 48 -14.28 -19.49 -21.10
C VAL A 48 -15.51 -18.96 -20.41
N SER A 49 -16.44 -18.42 -21.19
CA SER A 49 -17.77 -18.05 -20.73
C SER A 49 -18.81 -18.67 -21.62
N LEU A 50 -19.97 -18.95 -21.04
CA LEU A 50 -21.16 -19.36 -21.77
C LEU A 50 -22.05 -18.16 -22.02
N LEU A 51 -22.59 -18.08 -23.22
CA LEU A 51 -23.59 -17.10 -23.60
C LEU A 51 -24.81 -17.84 -24.13
N ASP A 52 -25.96 -17.57 -23.51
CA ASP A 52 -27.24 -18.14 -23.92
C ASP A 52 -27.72 -17.51 -25.23
N ASP A 53 -27.48 -16.21 -25.40
CA ASP A 53 -27.83 -15.44 -26.58
C ASP A 53 -26.79 -15.60 -27.70
N GLY A 54 -27.25 -15.43 -28.94
CA GLY A 54 -26.36 -15.39 -30.10
C GLY A 54 -25.52 -14.11 -30.16
N ILE A 55 -24.32 -14.22 -30.73
CA ILE A 55 -23.44 -13.08 -30.99
C ILE A 55 -23.55 -12.67 -32.46
N VAL A 56 -23.69 -11.37 -32.71
CA VAL A 56 -23.56 -10.77 -34.03
C VAL A 56 -22.41 -9.76 -33.99
N LEU A 57 -21.36 -10.02 -34.76
CA LEU A 57 -20.26 -9.08 -35.02
C LEU A 57 -20.37 -8.70 -36.51
N GLU A 58 -21.22 -7.72 -36.81
CA GLU A 58 -21.61 -7.38 -38.19
C GLU A 58 -20.40 -7.08 -39.08
N GLN A 59 -19.43 -6.34 -38.53
CA GLN A 59 -18.26 -5.82 -39.24
C GLN A 59 -17.19 -6.90 -39.43
N ALA A 60 -17.16 -7.91 -38.56
CA ALA A 60 -16.34 -9.12 -38.75
C ALA A 60 -17.04 -10.18 -39.63
N GLY A 61 -18.30 -9.92 -40.03
CA GLY A 61 -19.12 -10.87 -40.79
C GLY A 61 -19.49 -12.12 -39.99
N ILE A 62 -19.45 -12.06 -38.66
CA ILE A 62 -19.66 -13.22 -37.79
C ILE A 62 -21.06 -13.17 -37.22
N ARG A 63 -21.84 -14.22 -37.44
CA ARG A 63 -23.14 -14.42 -36.81
C ARG A 63 -23.22 -15.82 -36.25
N LEU A 64 -23.20 -15.89 -34.93
CA LEU A 64 -23.27 -17.14 -34.18
C LEU A 64 -24.59 -17.20 -33.42
N ALA A 65 -25.39 -18.22 -33.68
CA ALA A 65 -26.60 -18.46 -32.88
C ALA A 65 -26.22 -19.05 -31.52
N GLY A 66 -26.90 -18.60 -30.46
CA GLY A 66 -26.76 -19.15 -29.12
C GLY A 66 -27.38 -20.56 -28.99
N PRO A 67 -27.06 -21.30 -27.92
CA PRO A 67 -26.02 -21.00 -26.94
C PRO A 67 -24.61 -21.25 -27.53
N LEU A 68 -23.63 -20.45 -27.12
CA LEU A 68 -22.23 -20.60 -27.55
C LEU A 68 -21.24 -20.44 -26.39
N ALA A 69 -20.06 -21.03 -26.56
CA ALA A 69 -18.92 -20.79 -25.69
C ALA A 69 -18.02 -19.70 -26.27
N VAL A 70 -17.58 -18.77 -25.44
CA VAL A 70 -16.58 -17.75 -25.78
C VAL A 70 -15.31 -18.06 -25.03
N ALA A 71 -14.23 -18.32 -25.77
CA ALA A 71 -12.92 -18.65 -25.27
C ALA A 71 -11.95 -17.49 -25.47
N VAL A 72 -11.22 -17.10 -24.44
CA VAL A 72 -10.11 -16.16 -24.54
C VAL A 72 -8.82 -16.91 -24.24
N VAL A 73 -7.93 -16.97 -25.25
CA VAL A 73 -6.65 -17.66 -25.15
C VAL A 73 -5.56 -16.73 -25.63
N TRP A 74 -4.87 -16.11 -24.67
CA TRP A 74 -3.66 -15.35 -24.93
C TRP A 74 -2.47 -16.30 -24.99
N VAL A 75 -1.71 -16.21 -26.07
CA VAL A 75 -0.53 -17.02 -26.33
C VAL A 75 0.70 -16.19 -26.13
N ARG A 76 1.56 -16.62 -25.22
CA ARG A 76 2.80 -15.93 -24.91
C ARG A 76 3.73 -15.86 -26.13
N PRO A 77 4.48 -14.76 -26.32
CA PRO A 77 5.50 -14.70 -27.35
C PRO A 77 6.58 -15.77 -27.09
N SER A 78 6.63 -16.79 -27.93
CA SER A 78 7.65 -17.86 -27.91
C SER A 78 8.46 -17.86 -29.21
N ALA A 79 9.54 -18.63 -29.25
CA ALA A 79 10.51 -18.59 -30.35
C ALA A 79 9.97 -19.17 -31.66
N SER A 80 8.95 -20.04 -31.64
CA SER A 80 8.42 -20.68 -32.85
C SER A 80 6.89 -20.51 -33.04
N PRO A 81 6.40 -20.21 -34.26
CA PRO A 81 4.97 -20.17 -34.55
C PRO A 81 4.23 -21.47 -34.24
N THR A 82 4.89 -22.63 -34.42
CA THR A 82 4.33 -23.94 -34.13
C THR A 82 4.05 -24.16 -32.64
N GLU A 83 4.93 -23.67 -31.76
CA GLU A 83 4.67 -23.71 -30.31
C GLU A 83 3.49 -22.82 -29.95
N ARG A 84 3.44 -21.59 -30.49
CA ARG A 84 2.32 -20.67 -30.27
C ARG A 84 0.97 -21.29 -30.67
N LEU A 85 0.92 -21.96 -31.82
CA LEU A 85 -0.28 -22.68 -32.26
C LEU A 85 -0.62 -23.85 -31.34
N ARG A 86 0.39 -24.63 -30.90
CA ARG A 86 0.19 -25.72 -29.96
C ARG A 86 -0.39 -25.22 -28.63
N ASP A 87 0.08 -24.09 -28.14
CA ASP A 87 -0.38 -23.48 -26.90
C ASP A 87 -1.83 -22.99 -27.02
N LEU A 88 -2.17 -22.32 -28.13
CA LEU A 88 -3.56 -21.94 -28.45
C LEU A 88 -4.47 -23.16 -28.42
N VAL A 89 -4.08 -24.19 -29.18
CA VAL A 89 -4.84 -25.42 -29.34
C VAL A 89 -5.02 -26.09 -27.97
N THR A 90 -3.95 -26.23 -27.19
CA THR A 90 -4.00 -26.80 -25.83
C THR A 90 -4.93 -26.01 -24.90
N GLY A 91 -4.88 -24.68 -24.95
CA GLY A 91 -5.76 -23.80 -24.16
C GLY A 91 -7.23 -23.97 -24.51
N VAL A 92 -7.56 -23.99 -25.81
CA VAL A 92 -8.93 -24.24 -26.29
C VAL A 92 -9.41 -25.66 -25.92
N TRP A 93 -8.52 -26.64 -25.92
CA TRP A 93 -8.84 -28.01 -25.51
C TRP A 93 -9.03 -28.21 -24.01
N ALA A 94 -8.52 -27.31 -23.17
CA ALA A 94 -8.71 -27.36 -21.73
C ALA A 94 -10.13 -26.89 -21.31
N LEU A 95 -10.81 -26.11 -22.16
CA LEU A 95 -12.11 -25.49 -21.85
C LEU A 95 -13.23 -26.46 -21.41
N PRO A 96 -13.38 -27.67 -22.00
CA PRO A 96 -14.43 -28.60 -21.58
C PRO A 96 -14.20 -29.17 -20.20
N ALA A 97 -12.94 -29.28 -19.76
CA ALA A 97 -12.63 -29.68 -18.39
C ALA A 97 -13.09 -28.60 -17.39
N GLU A 98 -13.07 -27.34 -17.79
CA GLU A 98 -13.54 -26.20 -16.99
C GLU A 98 -15.08 -26.06 -17.01
N LEU A 99 -15.72 -26.40 -18.13
CA LEU A 99 -17.19 -26.29 -18.31
C LEU A 99 -17.96 -27.58 -17.98
N GLY A 100 -17.27 -28.73 -17.89
CA GLY A 100 -17.86 -30.05 -17.70
C GLY A 100 -18.42 -30.72 -18.97
N PHE A 101 -18.49 -30.01 -20.11
CA PHE A 101 -19.00 -30.53 -21.39
C PHE A 101 -18.50 -29.70 -22.60
N TRP A 102 -18.63 -30.27 -23.80
CA TRP A 102 -18.20 -29.63 -25.06
C TRP A 102 -19.33 -28.83 -25.72
N PHE A 103 -19.01 -27.66 -26.30
CA PHE A 103 -19.97 -26.81 -27.01
C PHE A 103 -19.82 -26.89 -28.54
N PRO A 104 -20.91 -27.05 -29.31
CA PRO A 104 -20.84 -27.18 -30.77
C PRO A 104 -20.45 -25.88 -31.50
N ARG A 105 -20.55 -24.72 -30.81
CA ARG A 105 -20.19 -23.40 -31.33
C ARG A 105 -19.26 -22.71 -30.36
N VAL A 106 -18.06 -22.38 -30.82
CA VAL A 106 -17.03 -21.75 -29.99
C VAL A 106 -16.47 -20.53 -30.71
N LEU A 107 -16.58 -19.37 -30.07
CA LEU A 107 -15.89 -18.14 -30.47
C LEU A 107 -14.56 -18.06 -29.73
N VAL A 108 -13.44 -18.05 -30.43
CA VAL A 108 -12.10 -17.98 -29.84
C VAL A 108 -11.50 -16.60 -30.09
N LEU A 109 -11.07 -15.91 -29.03
CA LEU A 109 -10.35 -14.64 -29.10
C LEU A 109 -8.88 -14.89 -28.75
N THR A 110 -7.97 -14.53 -29.65
CA THR A 110 -6.55 -14.80 -29.48
C THR A 110 -5.69 -13.69 -30.11
N ASN A 111 -4.47 -13.54 -29.60
CA ASN A 111 -3.46 -12.62 -30.16
C ASN A 111 -2.73 -13.20 -31.39
N LEU A 112 -3.10 -14.39 -31.85
CA LEU A 112 -2.59 -14.97 -33.09
C LEU A 112 -3.39 -14.50 -34.31
N HIS A 113 -2.80 -14.64 -35.51
CA HIS A 113 -3.51 -14.41 -36.77
C HIS A 113 -4.66 -15.41 -36.95
N ARG A 114 -5.83 -14.92 -37.39
CA ARG A 114 -7.06 -15.72 -37.55
C ARG A 114 -6.85 -16.97 -38.39
N GLU A 115 -6.27 -16.84 -39.58
CA GLU A 115 -6.08 -17.97 -40.51
C GLU A 115 -5.20 -19.08 -39.91
N ALA A 116 -4.11 -18.70 -39.24
CA ALA A 116 -3.21 -19.66 -38.60
C ALA A 116 -3.89 -20.36 -37.40
N ALA A 117 -4.62 -19.59 -36.59
CA ALA A 117 -5.38 -20.11 -35.46
C ALA A 117 -6.50 -21.05 -35.90
N GLU A 118 -7.28 -20.68 -36.94
CA GLU A 118 -8.33 -21.53 -37.51
C GLU A 118 -7.73 -22.81 -38.07
N ALA A 119 -6.64 -22.76 -38.84
CA ALA A 119 -5.99 -23.94 -39.40
C ALA A 119 -5.52 -24.91 -38.29
N GLY A 120 -4.82 -24.41 -37.26
CA GLY A 120 -4.31 -25.23 -36.17
C GLY A 120 -5.41 -25.85 -35.30
N LEU A 121 -6.55 -25.17 -35.15
CA LEU A 121 -7.72 -25.74 -34.50
C LEU A 121 -8.32 -26.85 -35.38
N HIS A 122 -8.66 -26.56 -36.65
CA HIS A 122 -9.31 -27.53 -37.53
C HIS A 122 -8.54 -28.85 -37.67
N GLU A 123 -7.21 -28.79 -37.87
CA GLU A 123 -6.35 -29.97 -37.98
C GLU A 123 -6.54 -30.94 -36.80
N ARG A 124 -6.53 -30.41 -35.56
CA ARG A 124 -6.66 -31.21 -34.35
C ARG A 124 -8.11 -31.63 -34.05
N PHE A 125 -9.10 -30.88 -34.55
CA PHE A 125 -10.52 -31.20 -34.40
C PHE A 125 -10.94 -32.37 -35.30
N ASP A 126 -10.50 -32.36 -36.56
CA ASP A 126 -10.79 -33.42 -37.53
C ASP A 126 -10.27 -34.78 -37.03
N GLU A 127 -9.09 -34.79 -36.40
CA GLU A 127 -8.50 -35.98 -35.77
C GLU A 127 -9.36 -36.59 -34.65
N ARG A 128 -10.17 -35.78 -33.94
CA ARG A 128 -10.84 -36.21 -32.70
C ARG A 128 -12.35 -36.40 -32.82
N PHE A 129 -13.04 -35.62 -33.66
CA PHE A 129 -14.52 -35.62 -33.73
C PHE A 129 -15.10 -36.01 -35.09
N GLY A 130 -14.29 -36.22 -36.13
CA GLY A 130 -14.76 -36.58 -37.48
C GLY A 130 -15.58 -35.48 -38.16
N GLU A 131 -16.46 -35.84 -39.11
CA GLU A 131 -17.25 -34.90 -39.96
C GLU A 131 -18.30 -34.03 -39.23
N ALA A 132 -18.39 -34.10 -37.89
CA ALA A 132 -19.31 -33.26 -37.13
C ALA A 132 -18.88 -31.78 -37.25
N LYS A 133 -19.57 -31.02 -38.12
CA LYS A 133 -19.38 -29.58 -38.36
C LYS A 133 -19.61 -28.74 -37.11
N GLN A 134 -18.62 -28.69 -36.23
CA GLN A 134 -18.56 -27.69 -35.18
C GLN A 134 -18.15 -26.35 -35.78
N GLN A 135 -18.72 -25.26 -35.28
CA GLN A 135 -18.43 -23.92 -35.77
C GLN A 135 -17.42 -23.27 -34.83
N PHE A 136 -16.13 -23.34 -35.19
CA PHE A 136 -15.10 -22.46 -34.64
C PHE A 136 -15.08 -21.18 -35.42
N VAL A 137 -15.16 -20.07 -34.70
CA VAL A 137 -14.90 -18.76 -35.27
C VAL A 137 -13.81 -18.11 -34.44
N VAL A 138 -12.78 -17.60 -35.11
CA VAL A 138 -11.67 -16.95 -34.43
C VAL A 138 -11.71 -15.45 -34.69
N LEU A 139 -11.60 -14.67 -33.61
CA LEU A 139 -11.15 -13.28 -33.65
C LEU A 139 -9.66 -13.27 -33.34
N GLY A 140 -8.86 -13.10 -34.38
CA GLY A 140 -7.42 -13.02 -34.27
C GLY A 140 -6.94 -11.60 -33.98
N SER A 141 -5.62 -11.43 -34.03
CA SER A 141 -4.95 -10.15 -33.78
C SER A 141 -5.51 -9.02 -34.66
N HIS A 142 -5.73 -9.28 -35.94
CA HIS A 142 -6.20 -8.30 -36.91
C HIS A 142 -7.65 -7.85 -36.64
N GLU A 143 -8.58 -8.76 -36.38
CA GLU A 143 -9.98 -8.43 -36.08
C GLU A 143 -10.08 -7.62 -34.78
N LEU A 144 -9.32 -8.00 -33.76
CA LEU A 144 -9.22 -7.26 -32.50
C LEU A 144 -8.64 -5.85 -32.72
N GLY A 145 -7.62 -5.73 -33.57
CA GLY A 145 -7.03 -4.44 -33.96
C GLY A 145 -8.02 -3.53 -34.70
N GLN A 146 -8.82 -4.09 -35.62
CA GLN A 146 -9.87 -3.34 -36.31
C GLN A 146 -10.99 -2.89 -35.36
N SER A 147 -11.37 -3.74 -34.40
CA SER A 147 -12.32 -3.36 -33.35
C SER A 147 -11.81 -2.18 -32.54
N LEU A 148 -10.54 -2.24 -32.13
CA LEU A 148 -9.87 -1.16 -31.42
C LEU A 148 -9.88 0.16 -32.19
N ASP A 149 -9.78 0.13 -33.52
CA ASP A 149 -9.83 1.34 -34.39
C ASP A 149 -11.23 1.88 -34.59
N ARG A 150 -12.22 1.00 -34.69
CA ARG A 150 -13.63 1.40 -34.83
C ARG A 150 -14.23 1.96 -33.56
N HIS A 151 -13.77 1.50 -32.39
CA HIS A 151 -14.41 1.82 -31.11
C HIS A 151 -13.50 2.66 -30.18
N PRO A 152 -13.59 4.02 -30.26
CA PRO A 152 -12.91 4.92 -29.34
C PRO A 152 -13.23 4.63 -27.86
N GLY A 153 -14.41 4.07 -27.57
CA GLY A 153 -14.80 3.65 -26.22
C GLY A 153 -13.86 2.60 -25.62
N ILE A 154 -13.34 1.67 -26.42
CA ILE A 154 -12.37 0.65 -25.99
C ILE A 154 -11.02 1.31 -25.72
N ARG A 155 -10.54 2.16 -26.65
CA ARG A 155 -9.28 2.91 -26.48
C ARG A 155 -9.32 3.80 -25.24
N SER A 156 -10.47 4.40 -24.95
CA SER A 156 -10.70 5.17 -23.73
C SER A 156 -10.76 4.28 -22.48
N ALA A 157 -11.34 3.09 -22.55
CA ALA A 157 -11.42 2.18 -21.40
C ALA A 157 -10.08 1.53 -21.04
N MET A 158 -9.24 1.32 -22.05
CA MET A 158 -7.93 0.69 -21.91
C MET A 158 -6.89 1.49 -22.73
N PRO A 159 -6.52 2.71 -22.29
CA PRO A 159 -5.58 3.59 -23.01
C PRO A 159 -4.19 2.96 -23.21
N SER A 160 -3.86 1.90 -22.48
CA SER A 160 -2.62 1.13 -22.67
C SER A 160 -2.44 0.60 -24.10
N VAL A 161 -3.53 0.36 -24.84
CA VAL A 161 -3.50 -0.07 -26.25
C VAL A 161 -2.97 1.02 -27.19
N LEU A 162 -3.06 2.30 -26.81
CA LEU A 162 -2.56 3.42 -27.61
C LEU A 162 -1.02 3.42 -27.68
N GLY A 163 -0.35 2.79 -26.71
CA GLY A 163 1.09 2.56 -26.75
C GLY A 163 1.52 1.39 -27.65
N LEU A 164 0.57 0.58 -28.14
CA LEU A 164 0.86 -0.66 -28.88
C LEU A 164 0.84 -0.50 -30.40
N ARG A 165 0.51 0.68 -30.90
CA ARG A 165 0.41 0.98 -32.34
C ARG A 165 0.98 2.34 -32.68
N ASP A 166 1.08 2.62 -33.97
CA ASP A 166 1.29 3.98 -34.48
C ASP A 166 -0.01 4.81 -34.41
N LEU A 167 0.07 6.02 -33.86
CA LEU A 167 -1.07 6.92 -33.67
C LEU A 167 -1.31 7.84 -34.87
N ASP A 168 -0.37 7.96 -35.82
CA ASP A 168 -0.52 8.80 -37.01
C ASP A 168 -1.79 8.48 -37.81
N PRO A 169 -2.17 7.21 -38.04
CA PRO A 169 -3.43 6.90 -38.74
C PRO A 169 -4.70 7.12 -37.90
N LEU A 170 -4.59 7.24 -36.58
CA LEU A 170 -5.74 7.42 -35.68
C LEU A 170 -6.08 8.88 -35.40
N ILE A 171 -5.15 9.79 -35.61
CA ILE A 171 -5.31 11.21 -35.28
C ILE A 171 -5.22 12.00 -36.59
N ALA A 172 -6.34 12.62 -36.98
CA ALA A 172 -6.38 13.46 -38.16
C ALA A 172 -5.32 14.59 -38.08
N ALA A 173 -4.62 14.85 -39.19
CA ALA A 173 -3.49 15.79 -39.24
C ALA A 173 -3.89 17.19 -38.77
N ASP A 174 -5.09 17.64 -39.13
CA ASP A 174 -5.62 18.94 -38.77
C ASP A 174 -5.93 19.03 -37.25
N VAL A 175 -6.44 17.97 -36.63
CA VAL A 175 -6.65 17.89 -35.17
C VAL A 175 -5.31 17.89 -34.43
N ARG A 176 -4.32 17.18 -34.98
CA ARG A 176 -2.96 17.13 -34.44
C ARG A 176 -2.30 18.50 -34.43
N GLU A 177 -2.33 19.22 -35.55
CA GLU A 177 -1.71 20.56 -35.69
C GLU A 177 -2.30 21.59 -34.73
N ARG A 178 -3.57 21.44 -34.37
CA ARG A 178 -4.28 22.37 -33.47
C ARG A 178 -4.13 22.01 -32.00
N SER A 179 -3.81 20.77 -31.69
CA SER A 179 -3.65 20.28 -30.32
C SER A 179 -2.28 20.70 -29.77
N THR A 180 -2.21 20.99 -28.47
CA THR A 180 -0.93 21.31 -27.80
C THR A 180 -0.41 20.19 -26.91
N LEU A 181 -1.14 19.07 -26.79
CA LEU A 181 -0.68 17.89 -26.07
C LEU A 181 0.59 17.31 -26.73
N ASP A 182 1.60 17.00 -25.93
CA ASP A 182 2.76 16.23 -26.40
C ASP A 182 2.34 14.77 -26.65
N ILE A 183 1.96 14.48 -27.90
CA ILE A 183 1.48 13.16 -28.34
C ILE A 183 2.55 12.09 -28.13
N SER A 184 3.82 12.42 -28.37
CA SER A 184 4.93 11.46 -28.24
C SER A 184 5.11 11.06 -26.78
N ALA A 185 5.19 12.04 -25.87
CA ALA A 185 5.28 11.77 -24.44
C ALA A 185 4.03 11.06 -23.90
N ALA A 186 2.84 11.42 -24.38
CA ALA A 186 1.60 10.75 -24.01
C ALA A 186 1.55 9.30 -24.51
N GLN A 187 2.03 9.01 -25.72
CA GLN A 187 2.10 7.65 -26.25
C GLN A 187 3.10 6.77 -25.48
N GLU A 188 4.26 7.31 -25.12
CA GLU A 188 5.23 6.60 -24.28
C GLU A 188 4.67 6.33 -22.88
N LEU A 189 3.94 7.29 -22.30
CA LEU A 189 3.20 7.06 -21.07
C LEU A 189 2.14 5.94 -21.24
N ALA A 190 1.42 5.91 -22.35
CA ALA A 190 0.43 4.85 -22.61
C ALA A 190 1.05 3.45 -22.58
N ARG A 191 2.31 3.27 -22.99
CA ARG A 191 3.03 1.99 -22.94
C ARG A 191 3.23 1.44 -21.53
N VAL A 192 3.28 2.29 -20.51
CA VAL A 192 3.46 1.87 -19.11
C VAL A 192 2.22 2.06 -18.26
N PHE A 193 1.22 2.79 -18.77
CA PHE A 193 0.01 3.11 -18.04
C PHE A 193 -0.92 1.90 -17.85
N TRP A 194 -1.62 1.88 -16.72
CA TRP A 194 -2.74 0.99 -16.44
C TRP A 194 -3.99 1.80 -16.06
N ALA A 195 -5.15 1.37 -16.57
CA ALA A 195 -6.43 1.98 -16.28
C ALA A 195 -6.92 1.61 -14.86
N THR A 196 -6.44 2.36 -13.87
CA THR A 196 -6.84 2.29 -12.47
C THR A 196 -8.30 2.69 -12.27
N ARG A 197 -8.85 2.43 -11.09
CA ARG A 197 -10.17 2.86 -10.62
C ARG A 197 -10.27 4.38 -10.63
N ALA A 198 -9.22 5.09 -10.24
CA ALA A 198 -9.16 6.54 -10.37
C ALA A 198 -9.32 6.98 -11.84
N TYR A 199 -8.63 6.34 -12.78
CA TYR A 199 -8.82 6.61 -14.21
C TYR A 199 -10.24 6.29 -14.69
N ALA A 200 -10.80 5.15 -14.29
CA ALA A 200 -12.17 4.76 -14.65
C ALA A 200 -13.21 5.77 -14.12
N ARG A 201 -13.07 6.22 -12.87
CA ARG A 201 -13.90 7.27 -12.26
C ARG A 201 -13.76 8.60 -13.00
N THR A 202 -12.54 8.97 -13.38
CA THR A 202 -12.26 10.18 -14.17
C THR A 202 -13.07 10.18 -15.47
N ARG A 203 -13.07 9.06 -16.20
CA ARG A 203 -13.85 8.90 -17.42
C ARG A 203 -15.35 9.03 -17.18
N ALA A 204 -15.86 8.37 -16.13
CA ALA A 204 -17.27 8.44 -15.78
C ALA A 204 -17.71 9.88 -15.43
N MET A 205 -16.87 10.60 -14.67
CA MET A 205 -17.14 12.00 -14.29
C MET A 205 -17.08 12.94 -15.49
N LEU A 206 -16.09 12.82 -16.38
CA LEU A 206 -16.04 13.60 -17.62
C LEU A 206 -17.28 13.34 -18.50
N GLY A 207 -17.74 12.09 -18.53
CA GLY A 207 -18.96 11.67 -19.20
C GLY A 207 -20.25 12.28 -18.63
N ARG A 208 -20.26 12.74 -17.38
CA ARG A 208 -21.45 13.30 -16.71
C ARG A 208 -21.38 14.82 -16.49
N HIS A 209 -20.25 15.30 -16.00
CA HIS A 209 -20.08 16.67 -15.53
C HIS A 209 -19.22 17.53 -16.45
N ARG A 210 -18.59 16.93 -17.48
CA ARG A 210 -17.63 17.61 -18.40
C ARG A 210 -16.40 18.20 -17.69
N PHE A 211 -16.32 18.03 -16.38
CA PHE A 211 -15.29 18.56 -15.50
C PHE A 211 -14.92 17.52 -14.47
N VAL A 212 -13.62 17.40 -14.19
CA VAL A 212 -13.10 16.53 -13.14
C VAL A 212 -11.87 17.15 -12.50
N VAL A 213 -11.73 16.95 -11.20
CA VAL A 213 -10.56 17.34 -10.42
C VAL A 213 -9.90 16.10 -9.84
N LEU A 214 -8.68 15.85 -10.28
CA LEU A 214 -7.81 14.79 -9.81
C LEU A 214 -7.02 15.26 -8.59
N THR A 215 -7.23 14.57 -7.48
CA THR A 215 -6.58 14.80 -6.19
C THR A 215 -5.78 13.59 -5.74
N GLY A 216 -4.97 13.76 -4.70
CA GLY A 216 -4.19 12.69 -4.10
C GLY A 216 -2.72 13.06 -3.88
N PRO A 217 -1.96 12.23 -3.13
CA PRO A 217 -0.55 12.45 -2.85
C PRO A 217 0.30 12.69 -4.12
N PRO A 218 1.50 13.30 -4.01
CA PRO A 218 2.48 13.26 -5.08
C PRO A 218 2.70 11.84 -5.59
N GLU A 219 3.23 11.70 -6.81
CA GLU A 219 3.66 10.40 -7.37
C GLU A 219 2.53 9.41 -7.75
N MET A 220 1.28 9.65 -7.34
CA MET A 220 0.12 8.79 -7.61
C MET A 220 -0.43 8.86 -9.05
N GLY A 221 0.29 9.48 -9.99
CA GLY A 221 -0.07 9.45 -11.41
C GLY A 221 -1.25 10.34 -11.81
N LYS A 222 -1.60 11.41 -11.06
CA LYS A 222 -2.66 12.37 -11.43
C LYS A 222 -2.47 12.96 -12.83
N THR A 223 -1.28 13.50 -13.10
CA THR A 223 -0.87 13.99 -14.44
C THR A 223 -0.98 12.90 -15.50
N ALA A 224 -0.58 11.68 -15.14
CA ALA A 224 -0.66 10.54 -16.04
C ALA A 224 -2.11 10.21 -16.42
N ILE A 225 -3.02 10.17 -15.45
CA ILE A 225 -4.47 9.97 -15.66
C ILE A 225 -5.03 11.06 -16.59
N ALA A 226 -4.70 12.33 -16.33
CA ALA A 226 -5.18 13.45 -17.14
C ALA A 226 -4.69 13.39 -18.59
N ARG A 227 -3.39 13.16 -18.79
CA ARG A 227 -2.80 12.99 -20.13
C ARG A 227 -3.37 11.79 -20.88
N MET A 228 -3.64 10.68 -20.20
CA MET A 228 -4.23 9.50 -20.83
C MET A 228 -5.69 9.72 -21.23
N ALA A 229 -6.46 10.46 -20.43
CA ALA A 229 -7.82 10.84 -20.80
C ALA A 229 -7.80 11.77 -22.03
N ALA A 230 -6.87 12.74 -22.05
CA ALA A 230 -6.70 13.64 -23.19
C ALA A 230 -6.23 12.92 -24.47
N LEU A 231 -5.26 11.99 -24.36
CA LEU A 231 -4.81 11.19 -25.49
C LEU A 231 -5.93 10.30 -26.05
N ALA A 232 -6.71 9.66 -25.17
CA ALA A 232 -7.86 8.87 -25.61
C ALA A 232 -8.90 9.74 -26.35
N ALA A 233 -9.21 10.93 -25.84
CA ALA A 233 -10.09 11.89 -26.50
C ALA A 233 -9.52 12.37 -27.84
N LEU A 234 -8.20 12.60 -27.92
CA LEU A 234 -7.50 12.99 -29.14
C LEU A 234 -7.67 11.95 -30.26
N THR A 235 -7.54 10.66 -29.93
CA THR A 235 -7.82 9.56 -30.89
C THR A 235 -9.30 9.41 -31.24
N ASN A 236 -10.18 10.19 -30.63
CA ASN A 236 -11.61 10.28 -30.93
C ASN A 236 -11.98 11.61 -31.63
N GLY A 237 -10.98 12.30 -32.19
CA GLY A 237 -11.16 13.55 -32.93
C GLY A 237 -11.37 14.80 -32.06
N TRP A 238 -11.04 14.75 -30.76
CA TRP A 238 -11.00 15.94 -29.92
C TRP A 238 -9.67 16.65 -30.08
N GLU A 239 -9.65 17.98 -30.03
CA GLU A 239 -8.40 18.73 -29.83
C GLU A 239 -7.98 18.62 -28.36
N ALA A 240 -6.71 18.32 -28.10
CA ALA A 240 -6.19 18.16 -26.75
C ALA A 240 -5.19 19.27 -26.40
N HIS A 241 -5.48 20.02 -25.34
CA HIS A 241 -4.73 21.21 -24.95
C HIS A 241 -4.19 21.09 -23.52
N GLU A 242 -2.88 21.21 -23.36
CA GLU A 242 -2.26 21.41 -22.03
C GLU A 242 -2.23 22.91 -21.69
N CYS A 243 -2.72 23.23 -20.50
CA CYS A 243 -2.88 24.61 -20.03
C CYS A 243 -2.25 24.79 -18.65
N THR A 244 -1.35 25.77 -18.50
CA THR A 244 -0.73 26.11 -17.21
C THR A 244 -1.41 27.28 -16.51
N HIS A 245 -2.22 28.07 -17.22
CA HIS A 245 -2.98 29.19 -16.68
C HIS A 245 -4.33 29.36 -17.41
N PRO A 246 -5.35 29.97 -16.77
CA PRO A 246 -6.71 30.00 -17.31
C PRO A 246 -6.81 30.76 -18.65
N GLY A 247 -5.96 31.77 -18.86
CA GLY A 247 -5.91 32.50 -20.14
C GLY A 247 -5.63 31.62 -21.36
N GLN A 248 -4.86 30.54 -21.23
CA GLN A 248 -4.60 29.61 -22.35
C GLN A 248 -5.84 28.82 -22.75
N VAL A 249 -6.73 28.52 -21.80
CA VAL A 249 -8.02 27.88 -22.09
C VAL A 249 -8.83 28.81 -22.99
N TRP A 250 -9.00 30.07 -22.57
CA TRP A 250 -9.79 31.05 -23.32
C TRP A 250 -9.21 31.43 -24.68
N GLN A 251 -7.88 31.41 -24.84
CA GLN A 251 -7.23 31.66 -26.14
C GLN A 251 -7.51 30.56 -27.17
N ARG A 252 -7.77 29.34 -26.70
CA ARG A 252 -7.94 28.15 -27.56
C ARG A 252 -9.38 27.67 -27.65
N PHE A 253 -10.23 28.09 -26.73
CA PHE A 253 -11.64 27.72 -26.67
C PHE A 253 -12.36 28.09 -27.96
N ASP A 254 -12.97 27.08 -28.60
CA ASP A 254 -13.77 27.21 -29.81
C ASP A 254 -15.12 26.49 -29.61
N PRO A 255 -16.25 27.23 -29.50
CA PRO A 255 -17.57 26.67 -29.24
C PRO A 255 -18.02 25.58 -30.21
N GLU A 256 -17.52 25.58 -31.44
CA GLU A 256 -17.95 24.61 -32.46
C GLU A 256 -17.18 23.30 -32.42
N ARG A 257 -16.08 23.23 -31.67
CA ARG A 257 -15.14 22.11 -31.72
C ARG A 257 -15.16 21.27 -30.47
N ARG A 258 -14.74 20.02 -30.62
CA ARG A 258 -14.58 19.09 -29.50
C ARG A 258 -13.19 19.29 -28.91
N GLN A 259 -13.09 19.78 -27.69
CA GLN A 259 -11.83 20.16 -27.06
C GLN A 259 -11.72 19.62 -25.63
N VAL A 260 -10.56 19.08 -25.28
CA VAL A 260 -10.21 18.69 -23.91
C VAL A 260 -9.06 19.54 -23.42
N PHE A 261 -9.26 20.16 -22.26
CA PHE A 261 -8.28 21.01 -21.59
C PHE A 261 -7.74 20.30 -20.37
N VAL A 262 -6.43 20.08 -20.33
CA VAL A 262 -5.71 19.55 -19.17
C VAL A 262 -5.00 20.69 -18.47
N ALA A 263 -5.53 21.11 -17.32
CA ALA A 263 -4.82 21.99 -16.41
C ALA A 263 -3.99 21.14 -15.44
N ASP A 264 -2.79 20.76 -15.88
CA ASP A 264 -1.88 19.97 -15.07
C ASP A 264 -1.19 20.87 -14.03
N ASP A 265 -1.30 20.45 -12.77
CA ASP A 265 -0.88 21.17 -11.58
C ASP A 265 -1.27 22.64 -11.65
N ALA A 266 -2.57 22.89 -11.82
CA ALA A 266 -3.16 24.23 -11.97
C ALA A 266 -2.74 25.20 -10.84
N PHE A 267 -2.20 24.67 -9.73
CA PHE A 267 -1.78 25.40 -8.54
C PHE A 267 -0.25 25.48 -8.34
N GLY A 268 0.56 24.89 -9.24
CA GLY A 268 2.03 25.02 -9.30
C GLY A 268 2.81 23.73 -9.02
N SER A 269 3.79 23.45 -9.89
CA SER A 269 4.59 22.20 -9.93
C SER A 269 5.66 22.03 -8.84
N THR A 270 6.11 23.11 -8.22
CA THR A 270 7.24 23.06 -7.27
C THR A 270 7.14 24.07 -6.13
N GLU A 271 6.34 25.12 -6.30
CA GLU A 271 6.15 26.19 -5.33
C GLU A 271 4.66 26.42 -5.18
N TYR A 272 4.18 26.48 -3.93
CA TYR A 272 2.81 26.90 -3.64
C TYR A 272 2.65 28.35 -4.11
N ARG A 273 2.07 28.56 -5.30
CA ARG A 273 1.80 29.89 -5.85
C ARG A 273 0.33 30.24 -5.59
N ALA A 274 0.07 30.84 -4.44
CA ALA A 274 -1.27 31.30 -4.03
C ALA A 274 -1.94 32.16 -5.12
N ASP A 275 -1.18 32.98 -5.84
CA ASP A 275 -1.68 33.83 -6.93
C ASP A 275 -2.26 33.02 -8.11
N ALA A 276 -1.61 31.91 -8.48
CA ALA A 276 -2.09 31.04 -9.55
C ALA A 276 -3.38 30.33 -9.15
N ALA A 277 -3.46 29.91 -7.88
CA ALA A 277 -4.66 29.34 -7.29
C ALA A 277 -5.85 30.29 -7.37
N GLU A 278 -5.63 31.55 -7.00
CA GLU A 278 -6.65 32.58 -6.99
C GLU A 278 -7.12 32.93 -8.40
N LEU A 279 -6.21 32.99 -9.38
CA LEU A 279 -6.56 33.20 -10.78
C LEU A 279 -7.44 32.09 -11.35
N TRP A 280 -7.11 30.83 -11.09
CA TRP A 280 -7.94 29.70 -11.52
C TRP A 280 -9.30 29.68 -10.82
N ALA A 281 -9.34 29.92 -9.50
CA ALA A 281 -10.58 29.96 -8.75
C ALA A 281 -11.54 31.06 -9.26
N ARG A 282 -11.02 32.24 -9.61
CA ARG A 282 -11.82 33.36 -10.15
C ARG A 282 -12.45 33.02 -11.50
N GLU A 283 -11.71 32.38 -12.40
CA GLU A 283 -12.19 32.07 -13.76
C GLU A 283 -13.05 30.80 -13.82
N LEU A 284 -12.92 29.90 -12.83
CA LEU A 284 -13.59 28.60 -12.80
C LEU A 284 -15.11 28.69 -13.02
N GLY A 285 -15.78 29.62 -12.34
CA GLY A 285 -17.23 29.78 -12.48
C GLY A 285 -17.66 30.12 -13.91
N ARG A 286 -16.85 30.90 -14.64
CA ARG A 286 -17.10 31.21 -16.06
C ARG A 286 -16.76 30.03 -16.97
N MET A 287 -15.69 29.31 -16.66
CA MET A 287 -15.29 28.12 -17.43
C MET A 287 -16.36 27.04 -17.37
N LEU A 288 -16.85 26.69 -16.18
CA LEU A 288 -17.88 25.64 -16.04
C LEU A 288 -19.18 25.97 -16.78
N GLN A 289 -19.56 27.25 -16.85
CA GLN A 289 -20.72 27.70 -17.63
C GLN A 289 -20.51 27.56 -19.15
N ALA A 290 -19.26 27.58 -19.61
CA ALA A 290 -18.90 27.44 -21.01
C ALA A 290 -18.69 25.98 -21.43
N LEU A 291 -18.58 25.04 -20.49
CA LEU A 291 -18.41 23.62 -20.80
C LEU A 291 -19.74 23.00 -21.26
N ASP A 292 -19.67 22.21 -22.33
CA ASP A 292 -20.79 21.47 -22.90
C ASP A 292 -20.34 20.07 -23.34
N ASP A 293 -21.15 19.36 -24.14
CA ASP A 293 -20.84 18.03 -24.66
C ASP A 293 -19.62 17.96 -25.58
N ARG A 294 -19.12 19.11 -26.03
CA ARG A 294 -17.92 19.24 -26.85
C ARG A 294 -16.70 19.69 -26.04
N HIS A 295 -16.85 20.15 -24.80
CA HIS A 295 -15.74 20.71 -24.03
C HIS A 295 -15.53 19.98 -22.71
N TRP A 296 -14.33 19.43 -22.51
CA TRP A 296 -13.94 18.78 -21.26
C TRP A 296 -12.83 19.56 -20.57
N LEU A 297 -12.89 19.65 -19.25
CA LEU A 297 -11.85 20.25 -18.42
C LEU A 297 -11.38 19.25 -17.37
N ILE A 298 -10.09 18.95 -17.37
CA ILE A 298 -9.43 18.09 -16.40
C ILE A 298 -8.46 18.94 -15.60
N TRP A 299 -8.64 18.97 -14.28
CA TRP A 299 -7.69 19.59 -13.37
C TRP A 299 -6.92 18.52 -12.63
N THR A 300 -5.60 18.66 -12.56
CA THR A 300 -4.82 17.96 -11.53
C THR A 300 -4.45 18.99 -10.47
N SER A 301 -4.76 18.68 -9.21
CA SER A 301 -4.62 19.63 -8.12
C SER A 301 -4.22 18.96 -6.81
N ARG A 302 -3.63 19.76 -5.93
CA ARG A 302 -3.49 19.45 -4.51
C ARG A 302 -4.77 19.89 -3.80
N PRO A 303 -5.32 19.16 -2.81
CA PRO A 303 -6.73 19.33 -2.49
C PRO A 303 -7.06 20.55 -1.62
N ALA A 304 -6.05 21.11 -0.91
CA ALA A 304 -6.20 22.33 -0.10
C ALA A 304 -6.52 23.60 -0.93
N PRO A 305 -5.75 23.95 -2.01
CA PRO A 305 -6.12 25.06 -2.90
C PRO A 305 -7.52 24.94 -3.53
N LEU A 306 -7.93 23.70 -3.86
CA LEU A 306 -9.24 23.42 -4.44
C LEU A 306 -10.37 23.73 -3.45
N LYS A 307 -10.30 23.26 -2.21
CA LYS A 307 -11.33 23.53 -1.17
C LYS A 307 -11.51 25.03 -0.94
N ALA A 308 -10.42 25.80 -0.92
CA ALA A 308 -10.47 27.26 -0.78
C ALA A 308 -11.15 27.94 -1.99
N GLY A 309 -10.79 27.54 -3.22
CA GLY A 309 -11.40 28.07 -4.45
C GLY A 309 -12.89 27.71 -4.57
N LEU A 310 -13.25 26.46 -4.30
CA LEU A 310 -14.63 25.96 -4.38
C LEU A 310 -15.57 26.64 -3.37
N ARG A 311 -15.12 26.80 -2.11
CA ARG A 311 -15.91 27.49 -1.07
C ARG A 311 -16.17 28.95 -1.41
N ARG A 312 -15.25 29.62 -2.10
CA ARG A 312 -15.41 31.01 -2.54
C ARG A 312 -16.44 31.13 -3.67
N VAL A 313 -16.34 30.29 -4.70
CA VAL A 313 -17.31 30.27 -5.82
C VAL A 313 -18.74 29.99 -5.33
N GLN A 314 -18.90 29.06 -4.37
CA GLN A 314 -20.19 28.77 -3.75
C GLN A 314 -20.76 29.97 -2.97
N ARG A 315 -19.92 30.76 -2.30
CA ARG A 315 -20.35 31.97 -1.58
C ARG A 315 -20.70 33.13 -2.52
N GLU A 316 -19.99 33.26 -3.64
CA GLU A 316 -20.13 34.40 -4.55
C GLU A 316 -21.29 34.26 -5.55
N ARG A 317 -21.71 33.04 -5.92
CA ARG A 317 -22.66 32.83 -7.04
C ARG A 317 -23.91 31.99 -6.76
N GLY A 318 -24.10 31.51 -5.53
CA GLY A 318 -25.25 30.66 -5.18
C GLY A 318 -25.09 29.21 -5.67
N SER A 319 -25.64 28.27 -4.90
CA SER A 319 -25.38 26.83 -4.97
C SER A 319 -26.02 26.08 -6.15
N GLU A 320 -26.78 26.73 -7.01
CA GLU A 320 -27.73 26.02 -7.91
C GLU A 320 -27.12 25.50 -9.23
N HIS A 321 -25.92 25.95 -9.63
CA HIS A 321 -25.29 25.55 -10.91
C HIS A 321 -23.90 24.93 -10.76
N PHE A 322 -23.47 24.64 -9.52
CA PHE A 322 -22.13 24.15 -9.24
C PHE A 322 -22.22 22.72 -8.68
N PRO A 323 -21.60 21.69 -9.31
CA PRO A 323 -21.63 20.33 -8.79
C PRO A 323 -21.01 20.30 -7.39
N ALA A 324 -21.58 19.52 -6.47
CA ALA A 324 -21.03 19.42 -5.13
C ALA A 324 -19.56 18.98 -5.22
N PRO A 325 -18.64 19.46 -4.36
CA PRO A 325 -17.21 19.17 -4.48
C PRO A 325 -16.87 17.67 -4.61
N GLY A 326 -17.69 16.78 -4.01
CA GLY A 326 -17.53 15.33 -4.13
C GLY A 326 -17.99 14.72 -5.45
N GLU A 327 -18.82 15.42 -6.24
CA GLU A 327 -19.35 14.93 -7.53
C GLU A 327 -18.35 15.04 -8.68
N VAL A 328 -17.29 15.84 -8.51
CA VAL A 328 -16.25 16.07 -9.53
C VAL A 328 -14.84 15.73 -9.05
N LEU A 329 -14.68 15.28 -7.80
CA LEU A 329 -13.38 14.99 -7.20
C LEU A 329 -13.05 13.49 -7.29
N VAL A 330 -11.87 13.18 -7.82
CA VAL A 330 -11.33 11.82 -7.92
C VAL A 330 -10.01 11.74 -7.17
N ASP A 331 -9.96 10.93 -6.12
CA ASP A 331 -8.71 10.61 -5.43
C ASP A 331 -7.96 9.48 -6.16
N ALA A 332 -6.70 9.75 -6.50
CA ALA A 332 -5.78 8.81 -7.12
C ALA A 332 -4.92 8.03 -6.10
N GLY A 333 -5.06 8.30 -4.79
CA GLY A 333 -4.20 7.74 -3.74
C GLY A 333 -4.42 6.26 -3.39
N GLU A 334 -5.56 5.69 -3.76
CA GLU A 334 -5.93 4.32 -3.39
C GLU A 334 -5.71 3.34 -4.56
N LEU A 335 -4.65 2.53 -4.47
CA LEU A 335 -4.34 1.46 -5.41
C LEU A 335 -4.53 0.09 -4.76
N ASP A 336 -5.29 -0.79 -5.40
CA ASP A 336 -5.44 -2.18 -4.98
C ASP A 336 -4.27 -3.07 -5.47
N LEU A 337 -4.23 -4.32 -5.01
CA LEU A 337 -3.17 -5.26 -5.34
C LEU A 337 -3.04 -5.49 -6.85
N ALA A 338 -4.16 -5.66 -7.56
CA ALA A 338 -4.17 -5.90 -9.00
C ALA A 338 -3.66 -4.69 -9.79
N GLU A 339 -4.06 -3.48 -9.40
CA GLU A 339 -3.59 -2.21 -9.96
C GLU A 339 -2.08 -2.07 -9.80
N LYS A 340 -1.56 -2.31 -8.58
CA LYS A 340 -0.13 -2.26 -8.30
C LYS A 340 0.65 -3.29 -9.11
N THR A 341 0.17 -4.53 -9.20
CA THR A 341 0.79 -5.58 -10.01
C THR A 341 0.84 -5.20 -11.49
N LEU A 342 -0.24 -4.65 -12.05
CA LEU A 342 -0.29 -4.30 -13.46
C LEU A 342 0.55 -3.06 -13.80
N ILE A 343 0.66 -2.11 -12.86
CA ILE A 343 1.61 -1.00 -12.97
C ILE A 343 3.04 -1.54 -13.01
N LEU A 344 3.43 -2.39 -12.04
CA LEU A 344 4.76 -3.02 -12.00
C LEU A 344 5.06 -3.81 -13.27
N PHE A 345 4.12 -4.67 -13.68
CA PHE A 345 4.23 -5.48 -14.89
C PHE A 345 4.46 -4.62 -16.13
N ARG A 346 3.66 -3.56 -16.33
CA ARG A 346 3.76 -2.69 -17.51
C ARG A 346 5.08 -1.95 -17.57
N HIS A 347 5.56 -1.42 -16.45
CA HIS A 347 6.88 -0.80 -16.39
C HIS A 347 7.98 -1.80 -16.71
N ALA A 348 7.94 -3.00 -16.11
CA ALA A 348 8.96 -4.03 -16.30
C ALA A 348 8.98 -4.60 -17.73
N LYS A 349 7.81 -4.81 -18.34
CA LYS A 349 7.67 -5.34 -19.71
C LYS A 349 8.04 -4.32 -20.79
N ASN A 350 7.70 -3.04 -20.61
CA ASN A 350 8.04 -2.00 -21.58
C ASN A 350 9.55 -1.75 -21.65
N ARG A 351 10.24 -1.89 -20.52
CA ARG A 351 11.71 -1.87 -20.54
C ARG A 351 12.18 -3.15 -21.24
N ARG A 352 13.15 -3.02 -22.16
CA ARG A 352 13.98 -4.16 -22.59
C ARG A 352 14.92 -4.59 -21.44
N ALA A 353 14.34 -4.79 -20.26
CA ALA A 353 15.05 -5.19 -19.05
C ALA A 353 15.76 -6.51 -19.31
N SER A 354 16.96 -6.66 -18.76
CA SER A 354 17.71 -7.90 -18.81
C SER A 354 16.90 -9.06 -18.21
N GLU A 355 17.17 -10.30 -18.63
CA GLU A 355 16.48 -11.47 -18.05
C GLU A 355 16.71 -11.56 -16.54
N ALA A 356 17.89 -11.17 -16.06
CA ALA A 356 18.20 -11.06 -14.64
C ALA A 356 17.31 -10.04 -13.92
N ALA A 357 17.05 -8.88 -14.54
CA ALA A 357 16.13 -7.86 -14.02
C ALA A 357 14.68 -8.35 -13.98
N ARG A 358 14.23 -9.09 -15.00
CA ARG A 358 12.88 -9.70 -15.01
C ARG A 358 12.76 -10.78 -13.96
N ALA A 359 13.77 -11.63 -13.80
CA ALA A 359 13.81 -12.64 -12.75
C ALA A 359 13.73 -12.01 -11.35
N LEU A 360 14.39 -10.87 -11.12
CA LEU A 360 14.29 -10.13 -9.86
C LEU A 360 12.86 -9.67 -9.59
N VAL A 361 12.17 -9.10 -10.59
CA VAL A 361 10.76 -8.70 -10.46
C VAL A 361 9.86 -9.92 -10.20
N ARG A 362 10.11 -11.05 -10.87
CA ARG A 362 9.35 -12.30 -10.66
C ARG A 362 9.52 -12.83 -9.23
N SER A 363 10.75 -12.85 -8.71
CA SER A 363 11.04 -13.39 -7.37
C SER A 363 10.61 -12.48 -6.22
N ASN A 364 10.58 -11.16 -6.42
CA ASN A 364 10.29 -10.18 -5.36
C ASN A 364 8.97 -9.41 -5.60
N GLY A 365 8.17 -9.87 -6.55
CA GLY A 365 6.99 -9.16 -7.06
C GLY A 365 5.97 -8.83 -5.97
N LEU A 366 5.64 -9.84 -5.14
CA LEU A 366 4.70 -9.68 -4.03
C LEU A 366 5.18 -8.62 -3.03
N SER A 367 6.43 -8.70 -2.60
CA SER A 367 7.03 -7.74 -1.66
C SER A 367 7.02 -6.31 -2.23
N ILE A 368 7.26 -6.15 -3.53
CA ILE A 368 7.21 -4.84 -4.20
C ILE A 368 5.77 -4.29 -4.18
N VAL A 369 4.77 -5.07 -4.59
CA VAL A 369 3.37 -4.58 -4.71
C VAL A 369 2.70 -4.36 -3.35
N GLU A 370 3.04 -5.15 -2.33
CA GLU A 370 2.51 -4.94 -0.97
C GLU A 370 3.25 -3.84 -0.22
N HIS A 371 4.36 -3.32 -0.75
CA HIS A 371 5.16 -2.32 -0.08
C HIS A 371 4.33 -1.06 0.26
N PRO A 372 4.41 -0.54 1.51
CA PRO A 372 3.64 0.63 1.94
C PRO A 372 3.94 1.90 1.14
N HIS A 373 5.15 2.00 0.59
CA HIS A 373 5.58 3.15 -0.21
C HIS A 373 5.38 3.00 -1.72
N PHE A 374 4.57 2.04 -2.15
CA PHE A 374 4.32 1.84 -3.57
C PHE A 374 3.63 3.08 -4.19
N THR A 375 4.29 3.69 -5.17
CA THR A 375 3.70 4.72 -6.04
C THR A 375 4.09 4.46 -7.49
N PRO A 376 3.23 4.81 -8.48
CA PRO A 376 3.56 4.68 -9.90
C PRO A 376 4.92 5.31 -10.27
N GLU A 377 5.24 6.49 -9.75
CA GLU A 377 6.51 7.17 -10.01
C GLU A 377 7.73 6.45 -9.40
N ARG A 378 7.59 5.86 -8.21
CA ARG A 378 8.68 5.05 -7.61
C ARG A 378 8.92 3.77 -8.36
N ILE A 379 7.87 3.13 -8.86
CA ILE A 379 8.01 1.96 -9.74
C ILE A 379 8.67 2.36 -11.04
N ARG A 380 8.27 3.49 -11.65
CA ARG A 380 8.95 4.04 -12.82
C ARG A 380 10.45 4.22 -12.55
N ARG A 381 10.84 4.85 -11.43
CA ARG A 381 12.24 5.07 -11.04
C ARG A 381 12.99 3.77 -10.76
N LEU A 382 12.41 2.86 -9.96
CA LEU A 382 12.99 1.56 -9.65
C LEU A 382 13.27 0.79 -10.94
N VAL A 383 12.23 0.69 -11.78
CA VAL A 383 12.28 -0.09 -13.01
C VAL A 383 13.11 0.58 -14.09
N ALA A 384 13.19 1.91 -14.19
CA ALA A 384 13.94 2.63 -15.23
C ALA A 384 15.39 2.96 -14.86
N ASP A 385 15.70 3.16 -13.58
CA ASP A 385 17.00 3.70 -13.19
C ASP A 385 17.87 2.68 -12.44
N ARG A 386 17.27 1.72 -11.71
CA ARG A 386 18.02 0.86 -10.78
C ARG A 386 17.92 -0.64 -11.06
N LEU A 387 16.88 -1.11 -11.73
CA LEU A 387 16.61 -2.54 -11.87
C LEU A 387 17.78 -3.36 -12.46
N ASP A 388 18.42 -2.88 -13.54
CA ASP A 388 19.56 -3.60 -14.15
C ASP A 388 20.81 -3.57 -13.26
N GLU A 389 21.03 -2.50 -12.49
CA GLU A 389 22.11 -2.43 -11.49
C GLU A 389 21.89 -3.47 -10.38
N LEU A 390 20.67 -3.56 -9.87
CA LEU A 390 20.28 -4.50 -8.82
C LEU A 390 20.36 -5.95 -9.31
N ALA A 391 19.99 -6.21 -10.57
CA ALA A 391 20.06 -7.52 -11.17
C ALA A 391 21.49 -8.11 -11.22
N THR A 392 22.53 -7.27 -11.23
CA THR A 392 23.92 -7.72 -11.18
C THR A 392 24.41 -8.06 -9.78
N ARG A 393 23.66 -7.72 -8.73
CA ARG A 393 24.00 -8.00 -7.33
C ARG A 393 23.22 -9.23 -6.87
N SER A 394 23.90 -10.25 -6.34
CA SER A 394 23.27 -11.49 -5.88
C SER A 394 23.11 -11.53 -4.35
N GLY A 395 22.00 -12.08 -3.86
CA GLY A 395 21.78 -12.44 -2.44
C GLY A 395 20.62 -11.74 -1.72
N GLU A 396 20.45 -12.03 -0.43
CA GLU A 396 19.42 -11.49 0.49
C GLU A 396 19.40 -9.95 0.56
N HIS A 397 20.49 -9.29 0.15
CA HIS A 397 20.59 -7.83 0.10
C HIS A 397 19.72 -7.15 -0.98
N VAL A 398 19.20 -7.89 -1.95
CA VAL A 398 18.40 -7.30 -3.05
C VAL A 398 17.06 -6.76 -2.55
N LEU A 399 16.37 -7.48 -1.66
CA LEU A 399 15.11 -7.03 -1.05
C LEU A 399 15.32 -5.73 -0.29
N VAL A 400 16.36 -5.68 0.54
CA VAL A 400 16.75 -4.48 1.28
C VAL A 400 16.96 -3.31 0.34
N ILE A 401 17.71 -3.48 -0.76
CA ILE A 401 17.93 -2.36 -1.70
C ILE A 401 16.63 -1.95 -2.42
N VAL A 402 15.78 -2.88 -2.81
CA VAL A 402 14.46 -2.57 -3.40
C VAL A 402 13.60 -1.80 -2.41
N GLU A 403 13.55 -2.21 -1.15
CA GLU A 403 12.87 -1.50 -0.06
C GLU A 403 13.42 -0.08 0.10
N ASN A 404 14.74 0.10 0.07
CA ASN A 404 15.38 1.42 0.23
C ASN A 404 15.07 2.33 -0.96
N GLU A 405 15.11 1.79 -2.18
CA GLU A 405 14.75 2.54 -3.39
C GLU A 405 13.26 2.91 -3.42
N LEU A 406 12.39 2.03 -2.90
CA LEU A 406 10.97 2.33 -2.76
C LEU A 406 10.67 3.26 -1.59
N ALA A 407 11.48 3.31 -0.53
CA ALA A 407 11.27 4.21 0.61
C ALA A 407 11.78 5.63 0.32
N ARG A 408 12.85 5.76 -0.47
CA ARG A 408 13.53 7.03 -0.76
C ARG A 408 12.56 8.10 -1.32
N PRO A 409 12.34 9.22 -0.60
CA PRO A 409 11.53 10.33 -1.10
C PRO A 409 12.05 10.85 -2.44
N THR A 410 11.15 11.25 -3.34
CA THR A 410 11.54 11.87 -4.62
C THR A 410 11.95 13.33 -4.45
N GLU A 411 12.66 13.88 -5.44
CA GLU A 411 13.03 15.29 -5.45
C GLU A 411 11.81 16.22 -5.48
N ALA A 412 10.70 15.80 -6.09
CA ALA A 412 9.45 16.55 -6.09
C ALA A 412 8.85 16.69 -4.68
N MET A 413 8.92 15.64 -3.87
CA MET A 413 8.52 15.71 -2.45
C MET A 413 9.43 16.65 -1.67
N ARG A 414 10.75 16.52 -1.83
CA ARG A 414 11.74 17.40 -1.19
C ARG A 414 11.51 18.88 -1.52
N THR A 415 11.32 19.17 -2.81
CA THR A 415 11.03 20.52 -3.29
C THR A 415 9.75 21.06 -2.67
N SER A 416 8.69 20.24 -2.62
CA SER A 416 7.41 20.63 -2.00
C SER A 416 7.53 20.93 -0.51
N PHE A 417 8.30 20.15 0.25
CA PHE A 417 8.57 20.41 1.67
C PHE A 417 9.39 21.69 1.85
N ARG A 418 10.43 21.89 1.05
CA ARG A 418 11.30 23.08 1.13
C ARG A 418 10.56 24.36 0.77
N ALA A 419 9.59 24.29 -0.14
CA ALA A 419 8.76 25.43 -0.54
C ALA A 419 7.74 25.90 0.52
N LEU A 420 7.51 25.13 1.59
CA LEU A 420 6.60 25.52 2.67
C LEU A 420 7.10 26.77 3.42
N GLU A 421 6.19 27.53 4.03
CA GLU A 421 6.58 28.55 5.01
C GLU A 421 7.16 27.87 6.27
N ALA A 422 8.00 28.57 7.03
CA ALA A 422 8.69 28.02 8.20
C ALA A 422 7.73 27.37 9.20
N GLU A 423 6.62 28.03 9.49
CA GLU A 423 5.58 27.61 10.44
C GLU A 423 4.98 26.23 10.08
N HIS A 424 4.81 25.97 8.78
CA HIS A 424 4.24 24.71 8.30
C HIS A 424 5.28 23.58 8.32
N ARG A 425 6.56 23.88 8.02
CA ARG A 425 7.65 22.90 8.19
C ARG A 425 7.82 22.52 9.65
N GLU A 426 7.75 23.51 10.53
CA GLU A 426 7.88 23.31 11.96
C GLU A 426 6.74 22.45 12.53
N LEU A 427 5.50 22.61 12.04
CA LEU A 427 4.40 21.69 12.36
C LEU A 427 4.73 20.24 11.95
N LEU A 428 5.21 20.03 10.72
CA LEU A 428 5.57 18.68 10.25
C LEU A 428 6.72 18.06 11.05
N ILE A 429 7.69 18.88 11.49
CA ILE A 429 8.76 18.43 12.40
C ILE A 429 8.19 18.06 13.77
N ALA A 430 7.28 18.86 14.32
CA ALA A 430 6.61 18.56 15.59
C ALA A 430 5.82 17.24 15.52
N MET A 431 5.20 16.90 14.39
CA MET A 431 4.51 15.62 14.18
C MET A 431 5.42 14.39 14.26
N LEU A 432 6.75 14.54 14.16
CA LEU A 432 7.67 13.43 14.41
C LEU A 432 7.71 13.02 15.90
N ASP A 433 7.33 13.93 16.80
CA ASP A 433 7.23 13.74 18.25
C ASP A 433 5.80 13.38 18.69
N ALA A 434 5.16 12.52 17.90
CA ALA A 434 3.82 12.01 18.15
C ALA A 434 3.74 10.52 17.75
N PRO A 435 2.71 9.79 18.23
CA PRO A 435 2.52 8.38 17.90
C PRO A 435 2.58 8.12 16.39
N ALA A 436 3.14 6.97 16.00
CA ALA A 436 3.08 6.52 14.62
C ALA A 436 1.63 6.10 14.29
N GLY A 437 0.82 7.04 13.79
CA GLY A 437 -0.60 6.79 13.53
C GLY A 437 -1.39 8.08 13.34
N LEU A 438 -2.70 7.99 13.62
CA LEU A 438 -3.58 9.15 13.69
C LEU A 438 -3.42 9.83 15.05
N ILE A 439 -3.33 11.15 15.04
CA ILE A 439 -3.08 12.00 16.20
C ILE A 439 -4.30 12.91 16.38
N ASP A 440 -4.76 13.09 17.61
CA ASP A 440 -5.82 14.06 17.91
C ASP A 440 -5.32 15.50 17.74
N GLU A 441 -6.20 16.42 17.32
CA GLU A 441 -5.82 17.82 17.12
C GLU A 441 -5.27 18.48 18.40
N ARG A 442 -5.81 18.10 19.58
CA ARG A 442 -5.34 18.63 20.88
C ARG A 442 -3.94 18.13 21.20
N GLU A 443 -3.67 16.86 20.93
CA GLU A 443 -2.36 16.25 21.13
C GLU A 443 -1.32 16.86 20.19
N LEU A 444 -1.67 17.02 18.90
CA LEU A 444 -0.83 17.70 17.92
C LEU A 444 -0.53 19.14 18.37
N THR A 445 -1.54 19.86 18.84
CA THR A 445 -1.37 21.23 19.37
C THR A 445 -0.44 21.26 20.59
N ALA A 446 -0.54 20.28 21.48
CA ALA A 446 0.36 20.16 22.64
C ALA A 446 1.81 19.91 22.21
N THR A 447 2.01 19.02 21.23
CA THR A 447 3.33 18.75 20.66
C THR A 447 3.90 20.00 19.97
N MET A 448 3.10 20.71 19.18
CA MET A 448 3.53 21.97 18.55
C MET A 448 3.95 23.01 19.60
N ARG A 449 3.18 23.20 20.68
CA ARG A 449 3.55 24.15 21.74
C ARG A 449 4.87 23.78 22.43
N ARG A 450 5.15 22.49 22.58
CA ARG A 450 6.42 21.99 23.15
C ARG A 450 7.62 22.39 22.29
N HIS A 451 7.49 22.28 20.97
CA HIS A 451 8.53 22.70 20.01
C HIS A 451 8.59 24.23 19.77
N HIS A 452 7.54 24.97 20.16
CA HIS A 452 7.40 26.43 19.98
C HIS A 452 7.07 27.16 21.29
N ALA A 453 7.99 27.16 22.25
CA ALA A 453 7.82 27.85 23.53
C ALA A 453 7.57 29.38 23.41
N GLY A 454 7.95 30.00 22.28
CA GLY A 454 7.69 31.42 21.97
C GLY A 454 6.29 31.74 21.44
N GLY A 455 5.40 30.73 21.34
CA GLY A 455 4.06 30.86 20.78
C GLY A 455 3.99 30.50 19.29
N LEU A 456 2.80 30.07 18.85
CA LEU A 456 2.54 29.79 17.45
C LEU A 456 2.14 31.09 16.73
N PRO A 457 2.72 31.38 15.56
CA PRO A 457 2.41 32.59 14.80
C PRO A 457 0.97 32.60 14.23
N ARG A 458 0.36 31.43 14.07
CA ARG A 458 -1.04 31.23 13.63
C ARG A 458 -1.73 30.17 14.48
N ALA A 459 -3.05 30.12 14.40
CA ALA A 459 -3.82 29.07 15.07
C ALA A 459 -3.47 27.68 14.47
N PRO A 460 -3.32 26.62 15.30
CA PRO A 460 -3.02 25.27 14.82
C PRO A 460 -3.93 24.79 13.69
N GLY A 461 -5.25 25.03 13.80
CA GLY A 461 -6.22 24.66 12.78
C GLY A 461 -5.95 25.27 11.40
N GLU A 462 -5.48 26.52 11.33
CA GLU A 462 -5.13 27.17 10.06
C GLU A 462 -3.90 26.53 9.41
N LEU A 463 -2.91 26.14 10.23
CA LEU A 463 -1.70 25.46 9.76
C LEU A 463 -2.02 24.04 9.27
N ILE A 464 -2.90 23.33 9.98
CA ILE A 464 -3.38 21.99 9.61
C ILE A 464 -4.16 22.05 8.31
N ASP A 465 -5.12 22.97 8.18
CA ASP A 465 -5.95 23.13 6.99
C ASP A 465 -5.11 23.35 5.72
N ARG A 466 -4.02 24.12 5.82
CA ARG A 466 -3.13 24.38 4.69
C ARG A 466 -2.29 23.17 4.27
N LEU A 467 -2.00 22.26 5.21
CA LEU A 467 -1.24 21.02 4.97
C LEU A 467 -2.12 19.81 4.62
N THR A 468 -3.43 19.93 4.84
CA THR A 468 -4.42 18.87 4.66
C THR A 468 -4.49 18.42 3.20
N ASP A 469 -4.71 17.12 3.03
CA ASP A 469 -4.80 16.35 1.80
C ASP A 469 -3.52 16.31 0.94
N HIS A 470 -2.46 17.01 1.33
CA HIS A 470 -1.16 16.98 0.65
C HIS A 470 -0.04 16.39 1.50
N PHE A 471 0.11 16.89 2.73
CA PHE A 471 1.04 16.34 3.72
C PHE A 471 0.28 15.55 4.79
N LEU A 472 -0.89 16.06 5.21
CA LEU A 472 -1.69 15.51 6.30
C LEU A 472 -3.03 14.95 5.82
N ARG A 473 -3.41 13.78 6.32
CA ARG A 473 -4.75 13.20 6.14
C ARG A 473 -5.54 13.48 7.41
N VAL A 474 -6.60 14.29 7.28
CA VAL A 474 -7.52 14.57 8.39
C VAL A 474 -8.74 13.67 8.24
N THR A 475 -9.01 12.87 9.27
CA THR A 475 -10.17 11.97 9.35
C THR A 475 -10.92 12.22 10.65
N PRO A 476 -12.18 11.74 10.79
CA PRO A 476 -12.87 11.78 12.08
C PRO A 476 -12.13 11.06 13.21
N LEU A 477 -11.24 10.12 12.86
CA LEU A 477 -10.42 9.35 13.79
C LEU A 477 -9.11 10.05 14.17
N GLY A 478 -8.77 11.17 13.52
CA GLY A 478 -7.55 11.94 13.80
C GLY A 478 -6.77 12.34 12.55
N ILE A 479 -5.59 12.92 12.79
CA ILE A 479 -4.68 13.52 11.80
C ILE A 479 -3.48 12.60 11.60
N GLY A 480 -3.23 12.16 10.37
CA GLY A 480 -2.07 11.34 10.02
C GLY A 480 -1.30 11.89 8.84
N TRP A 481 -0.23 11.20 8.44
CA TRP A 481 0.48 11.50 7.20
C TRP A 481 -0.33 11.00 6.00
N VAL A 482 -0.41 11.79 4.91
CA VAL A 482 -1.03 11.34 3.65
C VAL A 482 -0.33 10.09 3.10
N HIS A 483 0.99 10.04 3.25
CA HIS A 483 1.82 8.91 2.84
C HIS A 483 3.02 8.82 3.78
N PRO A 484 3.47 7.61 4.19
CA PRO A 484 4.57 7.45 5.15
C PRO A 484 5.88 8.12 4.70
N SER A 485 6.09 8.27 3.39
CA SER A 485 7.28 8.96 2.87
C SER A 485 7.40 10.44 3.22
N TRP A 486 6.31 11.11 3.58
CA TRP A 486 6.41 12.47 4.10
C TRP A 486 7.09 12.47 5.46
N ARG A 487 6.71 11.55 6.36
CA ARG A 487 7.39 11.35 7.64
C ARG A 487 8.88 11.08 7.41
N ASP A 488 9.20 10.18 6.49
CA ASP A 488 10.60 9.84 6.18
C ASP A 488 11.39 11.00 5.57
N LEU A 489 10.76 11.82 4.73
CA LEU A 489 11.40 13.02 4.19
C LEU A 489 11.71 14.01 5.30
N VAL A 490 10.76 14.28 6.19
CA VAL A 490 10.95 15.23 7.30
C VAL A 490 12.05 14.75 8.24
N ILE A 491 12.12 13.44 8.52
CA ILE A 491 13.24 12.84 9.27
C ILE A 491 14.58 13.11 8.58
N GLY A 492 14.65 12.92 7.25
CA GLY A 492 15.87 13.17 6.47
C GLY A 492 16.30 14.64 6.47
N GLU A 493 15.36 15.56 6.22
CA GLU A 493 15.64 17.01 6.24
C GLU A 493 16.03 17.50 7.64
N LEU A 494 15.44 16.92 8.69
CA LEU A 494 15.83 17.19 10.08
C LEU A 494 17.24 16.65 10.37
N ALA A 495 17.55 15.43 9.92
CA ALA A 495 18.87 14.81 10.09
C ALA A 495 19.98 15.63 9.41
N GLU A 496 19.73 16.21 8.24
CA GLU A 496 20.72 17.01 7.50
C GLU A 496 21.00 18.39 8.15
N ASN A 497 20.07 18.94 8.95
CA ASN A 497 20.21 20.25 9.57
C ASN A 497 20.55 20.18 11.07
N ALA A 498 21.83 20.35 11.40
CA ALA A 498 22.31 20.26 12.78
C ALA A 498 21.64 21.20 13.79
N LEU A 499 21.25 22.41 13.37
CA LEU A 499 20.56 23.35 14.27
C LEU A 499 19.12 22.92 14.53
N ALA A 500 18.40 22.54 13.47
CA ALA A 500 17.01 22.06 13.59
C ALA A 500 16.94 20.75 14.40
N ARG A 501 17.89 19.83 14.14
CA ARG A 501 18.01 18.55 14.86
C ARG A 501 18.20 18.76 16.36
N ARG A 502 19.16 19.59 16.77
CA ARG A 502 19.38 19.89 18.20
C ARG A 502 18.18 20.58 18.84
N ARG A 503 17.53 21.52 18.15
CA ARG A 503 16.28 22.15 18.63
C ARG A 503 15.17 21.12 18.86
N PHE A 504 15.04 20.15 17.95
CA PHE A 504 14.07 19.07 18.11
C PHE A 504 14.41 18.17 19.30
N LEU A 505 15.68 17.73 19.41
CA LEU A 505 16.14 16.86 20.49
C LEU A 505 16.02 17.51 21.87
N SER A 506 16.25 18.82 21.99
CA SER A 506 16.12 19.52 23.26
C SER A 506 14.67 19.74 23.70
N ALA A 507 13.70 19.61 22.78
CA ALA A 507 12.29 19.89 23.05
C ALA A 507 11.39 18.65 22.99
N CYS A 508 11.79 17.57 22.33
CA CYS A 508 10.92 16.43 22.07
C CYS A 508 10.41 15.75 23.35
N GLY A 509 9.26 15.10 23.26
CA GLY A 509 8.75 14.18 24.27
C GLY A 509 9.24 12.76 24.01
N ILE A 510 8.56 11.78 24.62
CA ILE A 510 8.95 10.38 24.53
C ILE A 510 8.97 9.85 23.09
N TYR A 511 8.04 10.29 22.23
CA TYR A 511 7.97 9.84 20.84
C TYR A 511 9.19 10.31 20.04
N GLY A 512 9.61 11.57 20.19
CA GLY A 512 10.83 12.05 19.55
C GLY A 512 12.10 11.44 20.13
N VAL A 513 12.14 11.15 21.43
CA VAL A 513 13.24 10.37 22.05
C VAL A 513 13.32 8.98 21.42
N THR A 514 12.20 8.25 21.39
CA THR A 514 12.14 6.91 20.78
C THR A 514 12.51 6.96 19.32
N LEU A 515 12.10 7.99 18.55
CA LEU A 515 12.52 8.18 17.17
C LEU A 515 14.03 8.39 17.04
N ALA A 516 14.65 9.19 17.91
CA ALA A 516 16.08 9.47 17.87
C ALA A 516 16.94 8.22 18.11
N ILE A 517 16.53 7.36 19.04
CA ILE A 517 17.19 6.07 19.33
C ILE A 517 16.66 4.92 18.46
N SER A 518 15.56 5.15 17.73
CA SER A 518 14.95 4.11 16.91
C SER A 518 15.86 3.75 15.76
N ARG A 519 15.81 2.46 15.42
CA ARG A 519 16.23 1.97 14.11
C ARG A 519 15.06 1.87 13.13
N GLN A 520 13.82 1.91 13.62
CA GLN A 520 12.58 1.94 12.82
C GLN A 520 12.26 3.35 12.27
N GLY A 521 13.29 4.10 11.88
CA GLY A 521 13.16 5.29 11.05
C GLY A 521 13.42 4.91 9.60
N GLY A 522 12.36 4.70 8.82
CA GLY A 522 12.43 4.04 7.51
C GLY A 522 12.37 2.51 7.66
N ALA A 523 11.66 1.85 6.73
CA ALA A 523 11.15 0.49 6.84
C ALA A 523 12.19 -0.65 7.04
N THR A 524 13.50 -0.38 7.10
CA THR A 524 14.56 -1.39 6.98
C THR A 524 15.82 -1.17 7.83
N GLY A 525 15.85 -0.21 8.76
CA GLY A 525 17.03 -0.02 9.62
C GLY A 525 18.27 0.59 8.96
N GLU A 526 18.16 1.15 7.75
CA GLU A 526 19.22 1.98 7.14
C GLU A 526 19.44 3.30 7.86
N ARG A 527 18.45 3.80 8.60
CA ARG A 527 18.61 5.00 9.45
C ARG A 527 18.69 4.56 10.91
N SER A 528 19.76 3.85 11.22
CA SER A 528 20.12 3.61 12.61
C SER A 528 20.43 4.97 13.25
N LEU A 529 19.65 5.34 14.27
CA LEU A 529 19.85 6.57 15.03
C LEU A 529 19.71 7.83 14.13
N PRO A 530 18.55 8.05 13.49
CA PRO A 530 18.39 9.02 12.41
C PRO A 530 18.71 10.46 12.84
N LEU A 531 18.66 10.75 14.14
CA LEU A 531 18.87 12.07 14.71
C LEU A 531 20.15 12.17 15.57
N LEU A 532 20.94 11.10 15.71
CA LEU A 532 22.14 11.07 16.55
C LEU A 532 23.39 10.90 15.69
N SER A 533 23.82 12.01 15.07
CA SER A 533 24.95 12.00 14.12
C SER A 533 26.25 12.51 14.73
N THR A 534 26.15 13.39 15.73
CA THR A 534 27.30 14.04 16.38
C THR A 534 27.23 13.87 17.89
N ASP A 535 28.38 14.00 18.55
CA ASP A 535 28.52 13.96 20.01
C ASP A 535 27.51 14.88 20.72
N GLY A 536 27.41 16.13 20.28
CA GLY A 536 26.45 17.08 20.85
C GLY A 536 24.97 16.72 20.64
N ASP A 537 24.62 15.81 19.72
CA ASP A 537 23.26 15.29 19.62
C ASP A 537 22.96 14.31 20.77
N TRP A 538 23.96 13.50 21.17
CA TRP A 538 23.86 12.58 22.31
C TRP A 538 23.74 13.34 23.62
N ASP A 539 24.55 14.37 23.82
CA ASP A 539 24.46 15.25 25.00
C ASP A 539 23.06 15.86 25.12
N THR A 540 22.56 16.43 24.01
CA THR A 540 21.23 17.07 23.97
C THR A 540 20.11 16.07 24.29
N LEU A 541 20.19 14.86 23.71
CA LEU A 541 19.21 13.81 23.98
C LEU A 541 19.30 13.31 25.44
N GLY A 542 20.51 13.16 25.97
CA GLY A 542 20.77 12.74 27.34
C GLY A 542 20.19 13.72 28.36
N ASP A 543 20.45 15.02 28.18
CA ASP A 543 19.86 16.10 28.98
C ASP A 543 18.32 16.05 28.90
N ARG A 544 17.77 15.86 27.70
CA ARG A 544 16.33 15.79 27.53
C ARG A 544 15.69 14.57 28.23
N ILE A 545 16.33 13.41 28.14
CA ILE A 545 15.88 12.20 28.85
C ILE A 545 15.94 12.43 30.36
N ALA A 546 16.98 13.09 30.87
CA ALA A 546 17.11 13.44 32.28
C ALA A 546 15.96 14.34 32.77
N GLU A 547 15.49 15.28 31.95
CA GLU A 547 14.33 16.12 32.24
C GLU A 547 13.00 15.36 32.21
N LEU A 548 12.82 14.44 31.25
CA LEU A 548 11.56 13.72 31.04
C LEU A 548 11.35 12.61 32.06
N LEU A 549 12.41 11.87 32.40
CA LEU A 549 12.34 10.62 33.17
C LEU A 549 11.62 10.72 34.52
N PRO A 550 11.73 11.82 35.30
CA PRO A 550 10.98 11.97 36.55
C PRO A 550 9.46 12.03 36.34
N ALA A 551 9.01 12.53 35.19
CA ALA A 551 7.60 12.75 34.87
C ALA A 551 6.99 11.67 33.97
N LEU A 552 7.78 10.72 33.44
CA LEU A 552 7.27 9.66 32.58
C LEU A 552 6.30 8.72 33.33
N GLU A 553 5.20 8.40 32.65
CA GLU A 553 4.28 7.34 33.06
C GLU A 553 4.89 5.95 32.78
N ASP A 554 4.35 4.91 33.42
CA ASP A 554 4.90 3.56 33.34
C ASP A 554 4.89 3.00 31.91
N HIS A 555 3.84 3.29 31.12
CA HIS A 555 3.80 2.88 29.71
C HIS A 555 4.89 3.55 28.87
N ASP A 556 5.16 4.84 29.09
CA ASP A 556 6.17 5.59 28.34
C ASP A 556 7.60 5.18 28.73
N LEU A 557 7.82 4.87 30.01
CA LEU A 557 9.06 4.26 30.45
C LEU A 557 9.27 2.88 29.82
N GLY A 558 8.23 2.05 29.76
CA GLY A 558 8.28 0.76 29.05
C GLY A 558 8.67 0.93 27.59
N ARG A 559 8.06 1.89 26.90
CA ARG A 559 8.38 2.23 25.50
C ARG A 559 9.86 2.63 25.32
N LEU A 560 10.40 3.44 26.24
CA LEU A 560 11.82 3.81 26.23
C LEU A 560 12.74 2.59 26.40
N LEU A 561 12.41 1.71 27.35
CA LEU A 561 13.19 0.51 27.62
C LEU A 561 13.20 -0.45 26.43
N THR A 562 12.03 -0.68 25.79
CA THR A 562 11.94 -1.48 24.57
C THR A 562 12.80 -0.88 23.46
N ALA A 563 12.68 0.43 23.21
CA ALA A 563 13.46 1.10 22.17
C ALA A 563 14.98 1.03 22.42
N LEU A 564 15.43 1.11 23.67
CA LEU A 564 16.83 0.90 24.04
C LEU A 564 17.29 -0.56 23.85
N SER A 565 16.44 -1.52 24.22
CA SER A 565 16.72 -2.95 24.07
C SER A 565 16.90 -3.33 22.59
N ASP A 566 16.00 -2.85 21.74
CA ASP A 566 16.06 -3.05 20.30
C ASP A 566 17.33 -2.41 19.72
N ALA A 567 17.64 -1.17 20.11
CA ALA A 567 18.81 -0.46 19.62
C ALA A 567 20.15 -1.12 20.02
N LEU A 568 20.22 -1.73 21.21
CA LEU A 568 21.41 -2.40 21.74
C LEU A 568 21.60 -3.83 21.23
N SER A 569 20.52 -4.52 20.88
CA SER A 569 20.57 -5.91 20.38
C SER A 569 21.15 -6.01 18.97
N ASP A 570 21.04 -4.93 18.20
CA ASP A 570 21.52 -4.85 16.81
C ASP A 570 22.94 -4.25 16.69
N TRP A 571 23.52 -4.35 15.48
CA TRP A 571 24.84 -3.77 15.18
C TRP A 571 24.86 -2.23 15.24
N LEU A 572 25.57 -1.64 16.20
CA LEU A 572 25.77 -0.19 16.30
C LEU A 572 27.07 0.26 15.62
N PRO A 573 27.10 1.46 14.99
CA PRO A 573 28.35 2.08 14.55
C PRO A 573 29.34 2.19 15.71
N PRO A 574 30.65 1.95 15.49
CA PRO A 574 31.66 2.01 16.56
C PRO A 574 31.61 3.26 17.45
N PRO A 575 31.41 4.50 16.95
CA PRO A 575 31.35 5.68 17.82
C PRO A 575 30.03 5.82 18.60
N ALA A 576 28.93 5.21 18.14
CA ALA A 576 27.61 5.33 18.78
C ALA A 576 27.42 4.33 19.94
N ARG A 577 28.19 3.24 19.95
CA ARG A 577 28.03 2.17 20.94
C ARG A 577 28.35 2.62 22.38
N PRO A 578 29.46 3.34 22.66
CA PRO A 578 29.72 3.87 24.00
C PRO A 578 28.61 4.81 24.49
N GLU A 579 28.17 5.73 23.63
CA GLU A 579 27.11 6.68 23.96
C GLU A 579 25.79 5.98 24.28
N MET A 580 25.39 4.99 23.48
CA MET A 580 24.19 4.20 23.75
C MET A 580 24.30 3.43 25.07
N HIS A 581 25.47 2.86 25.39
CA HIS A 581 25.68 2.21 26.69
C HIS A 581 25.56 3.20 27.84
N CYS A 582 26.15 4.40 27.73
CA CYS A 582 26.06 5.45 28.75
C CYS A 582 24.60 5.88 28.97
N LEU A 583 23.87 6.13 27.89
CA LEU A 583 22.46 6.52 27.94
C LEU A 583 21.58 5.44 28.57
N ALA A 584 21.75 4.18 28.16
CA ALA A 584 21.02 3.05 28.74
C ALA A 584 21.35 2.86 30.22
N ALA A 585 22.62 2.92 30.61
CA ALA A 585 23.04 2.83 32.01
C ALA A 585 22.43 3.96 32.86
N TYR A 586 22.37 5.18 32.33
CA TYR A 586 21.72 6.32 32.98
C TYR A 586 20.23 6.05 33.21
N VAL A 587 19.49 5.67 32.17
CA VAL A 587 18.04 5.39 32.24
C VAL A 587 17.74 4.26 33.22
N LEU A 588 18.47 3.15 33.17
CA LEU A 588 18.30 2.04 34.10
C LEU A 588 18.60 2.43 35.54
N GLY A 589 19.68 3.16 35.78
CA GLY A 589 20.08 3.61 37.11
C GLY A 589 19.09 4.61 37.70
N ALA A 590 18.62 5.57 36.92
CA ALA A 590 17.64 6.56 37.36
C ALA A 590 16.25 5.94 37.61
N SER A 591 15.82 5.00 36.77
CA SER A 591 14.57 4.24 36.98
C SER A 591 14.64 3.39 38.27
N SER A 592 15.74 2.68 38.48
CA SER A 592 15.99 1.90 39.71
C SER A 592 15.96 2.79 40.96
N ARG A 593 16.61 3.97 40.92
CA ARG A 593 16.54 4.96 42.02
C ARG A 593 15.12 5.46 42.27
N ARG A 594 14.36 5.77 41.21
CA ARG A 594 12.96 6.21 41.30
C ARG A 594 12.09 5.17 42.00
N TRP A 595 12.24 3.90 41.65
CA TRP A 595 11.49 2.81 42.27
C TRP A 595 11.94 2.53 43.71
N ARG A 596 13.21 2.71 44.06
CA ARG A 596 13.68 2.61 45.46
C ARG A 596 13.12 3.71 46.36
N GLY A 597 12.88 4.89 45.81
CA GLY A 597 12.28 6.01 46.54
C GLY A 597 10.81 5.82 46.91
N HIS A 598 10.12 4.84 46.31
CA HIS A 598 8.69 4.60 46.53
C HIS A 598 8.45 3.13 46.93
N VAL A 599 7.70 2.90 48.01
CA VAL A 599 7.30 1.54 48.43
C VAL A 599 6.06 1.11 47.65
N ARG A 600 6.20 0.93 46.33
CA ARG A 600 5.14 0.43 45.45
C ARG A 600 5.66 -0.74 44.61
N PRO A 601 4.81 -1.70 44.24
CA PRO A 601 5.18 -2.74 43.29
C PRO A 601 5.55 -2.10 41.95
N VAL A 602 6.67 -2.54 41.38
CA VAL A 602 7.03 -2.22 40.00
C VAL A 602 6.28 -3.19 39.07
N PRO A 603 5.55 -2.70 38.06
CA PRO A 603 4.91 -3.54 37.05
C PRO A 603 5.87 -4.51 36.37
N VAL A 604 5.43 -5.74 36.10
CA VAL A 604 6.30 -6.82 35.55
C VAL A 604 6.87 -6.45 34.18
N PHE A 605 6.09 -5.82 33.30
CA PHE A 605 6.57 -5.41 31.98
C PHE A 605 7.73 -4.39 32.04
N LEU A 606 7.77 -3.54 33.09
CA LEU A 606 8.89 -2.61 33.31
C LEU A 606 10.14 -3.34 33.80
N LEU A 607 9.98 -4.36 34.65
CA LEU A 607 11.08 -5.20 35.09
C LEU A 607 11.67 -6.01 33.93
N ASP A 608 10.82 -6.55 33.06
CA ASP A 608 11.22 -7.26 31.85
C ASP A 608 12.07 -6.38 30.92
N GLY A 609 11.55 -5.19 30.59
CA GLY A 609 12.28 -4.20 29.79
C GLY A 609 13.59 -3.76 30.44
N TRP A 610 13.59 -3.55 31.76
CA TRP A 610 14.80 -3.16 32.49
C TRP A 610 15.88 -4.24 32.44
N TYR A 611 15.50 -5.50 32.68
CA TYR A 611 16.44 -6.63 32.65
C TYR A 611 16.95 -6.95 31.25
N SER A 612 16.08 -6.84 30.24
CA SER A 612 16.43 -7.01 28.84
C SER A 612 17.53 -6.03 28.42
N VAL A 613 17.37 -4.73 28.72
CA VAL A 613 18.39 -3.71 28.46
C VAL A 613 19.65 -3.96 29.31
N SER A 614 19.50 -4.25 30.61
CA SER A 614 20.64 -4.47 31.51
C SER A 614 21.51 -5.65 31.09
N ALA A 615 20.93 -6.67 30.46
CA ALA A 615 21.67 -7.85 30.00
C ALA A 615 22.63 -7.54 28.84
N LEU A 616 22.34 -6.50 28.07
CA LEU A 616 23.12 -6.06 26.90
C LEU A 616 24.28 -5.11 27.27
N LEU A 617 24.31 -4.60 28.52
CA LEU A 617 25.35 -3.68 28.98
C LEU A 617 26.60 -4.40 29.50
N PRO A 618 27.80 -3.83 29.29
CA PRO A 618 29.04 -4.39 29.79
C PRO A 618 29.14 -4.36 31.33
N GLU A 619 28.63 -3.28 31.95
CA GLU A 619 28.53 -3.13 33.39
C GLU A 619 27.05 -3.03 33.77
N ARG A 620 26.58 -3.97 34.60
CA ARG A 620 25.17 -4.06 34.97
C ARG A 620 24.84 -3.05 36.07
N PRO A 621 23.86 -2.15 35.86
CA PRO A 621 23.41 -1.24 36.90
C PRO A 621 22.79 -1.97 38.09
N GLU A 622 22.67 -1.28 39.22
CA GLU A 622 22.10 -1.87 40.43
C GLU A 622 20.61 -2.22 40.23
N PRO A 623 20.20 -3.49 40.48
CA PRO A 623 18.86 -3.95 40.15
C PRO A 623 17.76 -3.22 40.95
N PRO A 624 16.55 -3.15 40.38
CA PRO A 624 15.40 -2.53 41.03
C PRO A 624 14.95 -3.30 42.28
N PRO A 625 14.18 -2.66 43.18
CA PRO A 625 13.68 -3.31 44.40
C PRO A 625 12.55 -4.29 44.07
N ILE A 626 12.88 -5.57 43.92
CA ILE A 626 11.93 -6.61 43.48
C ILE A 626 11.10 -7.20 44.62
N ARG A 627 11.58 -7.13 45.87
CA ARG A 627 10.94 -7.82 47.00
C ARG A 627 9.47 -7.45 47.21
N VAL A 628 9.11 -6.18 47.01
CA VAL A 628 7.73 -5.70 47.17
C VAL A 628 6.84 -6.28 46.07
N THR A 629 7.24 -6.14 44.80
CA THR A 629 6.54 -6.75 43.66
C THR A 629 6.38 -8.26 43.82
N TRP A 630 7.46 -8.94 44.22
CA TRP A 630 7.44 -10.39 44.43
C TRP A 630 6.43 -10.80 45.49
N HIS A 631 6.37 -10.08 46.61
CA HIS A 631 5.46 -10.41 47.70
C HIS A 631 4.00 -10.11 47.35
N GLU A 632 3.75 -9.07 46.58
CA GLU A 632 2.40 -8.68 46.15
C GLU A 632 1.83 -9.62 45.08
N LEU A 633 2.66 -10.05 44.12
CA LEU A 633 2.27 -11.02 43.09
C LEU A 633 2.32 -12.47 43.59
N ALA A 634 2.95 -12.74 44.73
CA ALA A 634 3.09 -14.11 45.22
C ALA A 634 1.71 -14.74 45.44
N PRO A 635 1.43 -15.90 44.81
CA PRO A 635 0.14 -16.55 44.93
C PRO A 635 -0.18 -16.86 46.40
N SER A 636 -1.36 -16.42 46.83
CA SER A 636 -1.85 -16.69 48.19
C SER A 636 -2.15 -18.18 48.36
N ARG A 637 -1.86 -18.73 49.55
CA ARG A 637 -2.18 -20.13 49.87
C ARG A 637 -3.69 -20.44 49.83
N SER A 638 -4.54 -19.43 49.76
CA SER A 638 -5.99 -19.55 49.55
C SER A 638 -6.37 -20.06 48.15
N LEU A 639 -5.48 -19.94 47.15
CA LEU A 639 -5.64 -20.50 45.81
C LEU A 639 -5.69 -22.04 45.81
N LEU A 640 -5.32 -22.69 46.92
CA LEU A 640 -5.36 -24.14 47.13
C LEU A 640 -6.75 -24.65 47.57
N VAL A 641 -7.74 -23.77 47.77
CA VAL A 641 -9.00 -24.09 48.46
C VAL A 641 -10.25 -23.75 47.61
N GLY A 642 -10.08 -23.07 46.47
CA GLY A 642 -11.16 -22.73 45.53
C GLY A 642 -10.68 -22.77 44.07
N GLY A 643 -11.59 -22.99 43.13
CA GLY A 643 -11.26 -23.03 41.70
C GLY A 643 -10.69 -21.71 41.18
N LEU A 644 -9.85 -21.78 40.13
CA LEU A 644 -9.14 -20.64 39.55
C LEU A 644 -10.09 -19.70 38.79
N THR A 645 -10.09 -18.41 39.13
CA THR A 645 -10.78 -17.38 38.35
C THR A 645 -9.86 -16.79 37.27
N ALA A 646 -10.42 -16.10 36.27
CA ALA A 646 -9.63 -15.41 35.25
C ALA A 646 -8.64 -14.38 35.84
N ARG A 647 -9.01 -13.75 36.97
CA ARG A 647 -8.12 -12.83 37.70
C ARG A 647 -6.95 -13.57 38.34
N ASP A 648 -7.20 -14.71 38.97
CA ASP A 648 -6.15 -15.53 39.58
C ASP A 648 -5.16 -16.02 38.53
N LEU A 649 -5.64 -16.38 37.33
CA LEU A 649 -4.79 -16.77 36.21
C LEU A 649 -3.90 -15.62 35.73
N GLN A 650 -4.40 -14.39 35.68
CA GLN A 650 -3.61 -13.22 35.30
C GLN A 650 -2.56 -12.88 36.37
N GLU A 651 -2.91 -12.93 37.66
CA GLU A 651 -1.96 -12.71 38.77
C GLU A 651 -0.86 -13.80 38.79
N LEU A 652 -1.22 -15.05 38.50
CA LEU A 652 -0.26 -16.14 38.30
C LEU A 652 0.63 -15.93 37.07
N ASP A 653 0.08 -15.38 35.98
CA ASP A 653 0.83 -15.06 34.77
C ASP A 653 1.92 -14.02 35.04
N ASP A 654 1.56 -12.95 35.75
CA ASP A 654 2.48 -11.88 36.14
C ASP A 654 3.58 -12.42 37.07
N TRP A 655 3.22 -13.25 38.06
CA TRP A 655 4.19 -13.86 38.98
C TRP A 655 5.15 -14.82 38.30
N LEU A 656 4.66 -15.72 37.44
CA LEU A 656 5.50 -16.64 36.69
C LEU A 656 6.37 -15.92 35.65
N THR A 657 5.86 -14.87 35.02
CA THR A 657 6.65 -14.01 34.12
C THR A 657 7.80 -13.37 34.89
N LEU A 658 7.55 -12.81 36.09
CA LEU A 658 8.60 -12.29 36.95
C LEU A 658 9.63 -13.37 37.33
N ALA A 659 9.18 -14.58 37.67
CA ALA A 659 10.08 -15.69 37.97
C ALA A 659 10.95 -16.08 36.75
N GLN A 660 10.41 -16.07 35.53
CA GLN A 660 11.17 -16.32 34.29
C GLN A 660 12.25 -15.27 34.05
N ILE A 661 11.89 -13.99 34.19
CA ILE A 661 12.84 -12.88 34.06
C ILE A 661 13.99 -13.04 35.07
N LEU A 662 13.67 -13.33 36.32
CA LEU A 662 14.69 -13.51 37.36
C LEU A 662 15.52 -14.78 37.13
N ALA A 663 14.93 -15.87 36.66
CA ALA A 663 15.67 -17.10 36.34
C ALA A 663 16.70 -16.85 35.22
N ALA A 664 16.34 -16.05 34.21
CA ALA A 664 17.23 -15.72 33.10
C ALA A 664 18.33 -14.72 33.48
N HIS A 665 17.99 -13.68 34.26
CA HIS A 665 18.88 -12.53 34.46
C HIS A 665 19.49 -12.41 35.86
N ALA A 666 18.84 -12.97 36.90
CA ALA A 666 19.24 -12.84 38.30
C ALA A 666 18.87 -14.10 39.16
N PRO A 667 19.40 -15.29 38.83
CA PRO A 667 18.98 -16.55 39.46
C PRO A 667 19.20 -16.57 40.98
N GLU A 668 20.28 -15.94 41.47
CA GLU A 668 20.57 -15.80 42.90
C GLU A 668 19.50 -14.95 43.65
N MET A 669 18.85 -14.01 42.96
CA MET A 669 17.74 -13.25 43.55
C MET A 669 16.49 -14.14 43.66
N LEU A 670 16.18 -14.89 42.61
CA LEU A 670 15.05 -15.83 42.60
C LEU A 670 15.17 -16.88 43.73
N GLU A 671 16.38 -17.39 43.95
CA GLU A 671 16.67 -18.30 45.06
C GLU A 671 16.45 -17.64 46.43
N ARG A 672 16.94 -16.40 46.63
CA ARG A 672 16.73 -15.63 47.88
C ARG A 672 15.28 -15.22 48.12
N LEU A 673 14.43 -15.23 47.09
CA LEU A 673 12.99 -15.01 47.18
C LEU A 673 12.21 -16.30 47.49
N GLY A 674 12.90 -17.42 47.60
CA GLY A 674 12.36 -18.70 48.04
C GLY A 674 11.65 -19.51 46.94
N PHE A 675 11.84 -19.18 45.66
CA PHE A 675 11.13 -19.85 44.55
C PHE A 675 11.33 -21.38 44.52
N TYR A 676 12.55 -21.82 44.86
CA TYR A 676 12.91 -23.23 44.88
C TYR A 676 12.67 -23.92 46.23
N GLU A 677 12.08 -23.24 47.21
CA GLU A 677 11.72 -23.85 48.49
C GLU A 677 10.64 -24.92 48.31
N PRO A 678 10.66 -26.00 49.12
CA PRO A 678 9.69 -27.10 49.01
C PRO A 678 8.24 -26.63 49.02
N GLY A 679 7.92 -25.58 49.79
CA GLY A 679 6.57 -25.02 49.87
C GLY A 679 6.08 -24.40 48.55
N GLN A 680 6.93 -23.69 47.82
CA GLN A 680 6.56 -23.07 46.54
C GLN A 680 6.51 -24.11 45.41
N GLN A 681 7.41 -25.10 45.43
CA GLN A 681 7.39 -26.19 44.46
C GLN A 681 6.15 -27.10 44.61
N LEU A 682 5.64 -27.30 45.84
CA LEU A 682 4.37 -27.98 46.08
C LEU A 682 3.17 -27.18 45.53
N LEU A 683 3.19 -25.85 45.66
CA LEU A 683 2.17 -24.98 45.08
C LEU A 683 2.17 -25.07 43.54
N LEU A 684 3.33 -25.00 42.90
CA LEU A 684 3.44 -25.17 41.44
C LEU A 684 2.96 -26.53 40.96
N ALA A 685 3.24 -27.60 41.72
CA ALA A 685 2.72 -28.94 41.41
C ALA A 685 1.19 -28.99 41.47
N HIS A 686 0.58 -28.36 42.48
CA HIS A 686 -0.87 -28.29 42.59
C HIS A 686 -1.50 -27.45 41.46
N LEU A 687 -0.94 -26.26 41.18
CA LEU A 687 -1.39 -25.41 40.06
C LEU A 687 -1.30 -26.14 38.72
N ALA A 688 -0.25 -26.95 38.49
CA ALA A 688 -0.11 -27.75 37.27
C ALA A 688 -1.18 -28.84 37.11
N VAL A 689 -1.88 -29.22 38.19
CA VAL A 689 -3.06 -30.11 38.14
C VAL A 689 -4.33 -29.30 37.87
N GLU A 690 -4.56 -28.25 38.67
CA GLU A 690 -5.77 -27.41 38.57
C GLU A 690 -5.91 -26.72 37.20
N LEU A 691 -4.81 -26.25 36.60
CA LEU A 691 -4.80 -25.69 35.25
C LEU A 691 -5.28 -26.69 34.17
N GLY A 692 -5.17 -27.99 34.44
CA GLY A 692 -5.66 -29.06 33.58
C GLY A 692 -7.16 -29.30 33.62
N GLU A 693 -7.83 -28.78 34.64
CA GLU A 693 -9.27 -28.93 34.87
C GLU A 693 -10.04 -27.67 34.44
N VAL A 694 -9.34 -26.64 33.92
CA VAL A 694 -9.96 -25.43 33.36
C VAL A 694 -10.70 -25.78 32.06
N ALA A 695 -12.03 -25.70 32.10
CA ALA A 695 -12.91 -26.05 30.99
C ALA A 695 -13.33 -24.86 30.09
N ASP A 696 -12.98 -23.63 30.48
CA ASP A 696 -13.37 -22.41 29.77
C ASP A 696 -12.42 -22.15 28.56
N PRO A 697 -12.94 -22.13 27.31
CA PRO A 697 -12.14 -21.92 26.11
C PRO A 697 -11.38 -20.58 26.10
N ASP A 698 -11.94 -19.53 26.72
CA ASP A 698 -11.38 -18.18 26.66
C ASP A 698 -10.09 -18.05 27.51
N VAL A 699 -9.92 -18.90 28.52
CA VAL A 699 -8.73 -18.94 29.41
C VAL A 699 -7.83 -20.15 29.18
N THR A 700 -8.24 -21.09 28.32
CA THR A 700 -7.48 -22.31 28.00
C THR A 700 -6.09 -21.97 27.43
N THR A 701 -5.98 -20.96 26.56
CA THR A 701 -4.68 -20.52 26.01
C THR A 701 -3.75 -19.94 27.08
N LEU A 702 -4.30 -19.20 28.05
CA LEU A 702 -3.53 -18.67 29.17
C LEU A 702 -3.04 -19.82 30.07
N ALA A 703 -3.90 -20.79 30.37
CA ALA A 703 -3.52 -21.98 31.13
C ALA A 703 -2.41 -22.81 30.45
N GLU A 704 -2.45 -22.96 29.12
CA GLU A 704 -1.36 -23.59 28.36
C GLU A 704 -0.03 -22.84 28.50
N ASN A 705 -0.06 -21.51 28.40
CA ASN A 705 1.13 -20.67 28.56
C ASN A 705 1.72 -20.82 29.97
N LEU A 706 0.89 -20.74 31.02
CA LEU A 706 1.29 -20.94 32.41
C LEU A 706 1.95 -22.31 32.62
N LEU A 707 1.36 -23.40 32.09
CA LEU A 707 1.92 -24.75 32.15
C LEU A 707 3.29 -24.84 31.45
N SER A 708 3.47 -24.16 30.32
CA SER A 708 4.78 -24.09 29.65
C SER A 708 5.82 -23.38 30.51
N ARG A 709 5.45 -22.24 31.13
CA ARG A 709 6.34 -21.47 32.01
C ARG A 709 6.74 -22.24 33.26
N ILE A 710 5.78 -22.92 33.92
CA ILE A 710 6.05 -23.79 35.09
C ILE A 710 7.06 -24.88 34.72
N ARG A 711 6.89 -25.51 33.55
CA ARG A 711 7.81 -26.55 33.06
C ARG A 711 9.23 -26.02 32.87
N GLU A 712 9.38 -24.81 32.33
CA GLU A 712 10.69 -24.19 32.09
C GLU A 712 11.39 -23.76 33.40
N LEU A 713 10.61 -23.29 34.38
CA LEU A 713 11.12 -22.78 35.65
C LEU A 713 11.47 -23.85 36.69
N SER A 714 10.98 -25.08 36.53
CA SER A 714 11.16 -26.18 37.48
C SER A 714 12.06 -27.30 36.93
N PRO A 715 13.40 -27.16 36.99
CA PRO A 715 14.33 -28.17 36.46
C PRO A 715 14.40 -29.48 37.26
N ARG A 716 13.67 -29.62 38.38
CA ARG A 716 13.52 -30.88 39.11
C ARG A 716 12.35 -31.68 38.53
N ASP A 717 12.64 -32.89 38.04
CA ASP A 717 11.80 -33.67 37.12
C ASP A 717 10.32 -33.80 37.49
N HIS A 718 9.93 -33.83 38.76
CA HIS A 718 8.55 -34.13 39.15
C HIS A 718 7.52 -33.06 38.70
N VAL A 719 7.78 -31.77 38.96
CA VAL A 719 6.83 -30.68 38.63
C VAL A 719 6.79 -30.42 37.13
N ALA A 720 7.94 -30.42 36.46
CA ALA A 720 8.01 -30.28 35.00
C ALA A 720 7.35 -31.45 34.25
N ASN A 721 7.49 -32.69 34.75
CA ASN A 721 6.79 -33.85 34.18
C ASN A 721 5.27 -33.76 34.34
N LEU A 722 4.81 -33.24 35.48
CA LEU A 722 3.39 -33.03 35.74
C LEU A 722 2.80 -31.99 34.78
N ALA A 723 3.42 -30.80 34.69
CA ALA A 723 2.99 -29.74 33.78
C ALA A 723 2.99 -30.20 32.31
N ARG A 724 4.00 -30.97 31.88
CA ARG A 724 4.07 -31.55 30.53
C ARG A 724 2.92 -32.54 30.27
N THR A 725 2.57 -33.36 31.26
CA THR A 725 1.49 -34.35 31.14
C THR A 725 0.13 -33.65 31.06
N THR A 726 -0.07 -32.60 31.85
CA THR A 726 -1.29 -31.78 31.83
C THR A 726 -1.45 -31.02 30.51
N LEU A 727 -0.39 -30.37 30.02
CA LEU A 727 -0.41 -29.65 28.73
C LEU A 727 -0.79 -30.57 27.56
N ARG A 728 -0.32 -31.82 27.57
CA ARG A 728 -0.69 -32.81 26.55
C ARG A 728 -2.17 -33.19 26.60
N LYS A 729 -2.78 -33.23 27.78
CA LYS A 729 -4.22 -33.51 27.95
C LYS A 729 -5.07 -32.36 27.41
N LEU A 730 -4.75 -31.12 27.78
CA LEU A 730 -5.44 -29.91 27.30
C LEU A 730 -5.45 -29.85 25.77
N ARG A 731 -4.28 -30.02 25.13
CA ARG A 731 -4.12 -29.99 23.66
C ARG A 731 -4.76 -31.15 22.90
N SER A 732 -5.17 -32.22 23.61
CA SER A 732 -5.80 -33.40 23.00
C SER A 732 -7.33 -33.36 23.00
N THR A 733 -7.92 -32.29 23.55
CA THR A 733 -9.38 -32.09 23.57
C THR A 733 -9.79 -31.41 22.27
N PRO A 734 -10.56 -32.06 21.37
CA PRO A 734 -11.00 -31.44 20.12
C PRO A 734 -12.07 -30.39 20.44
N VAL A 735 -11.83 -29.13 20.06
CA VAL A 735 -12.89 -28.12 20.00
C VAL A 735 -13.63 -28.31 18.68
N ASP A 736 -14.82 -28.88 18.79
CA ASP A 736 -15.77 -29.05 17.69
C ASP A 736 -16.33 -27.68 17.24
N GLU A 737 -16.73 -27.65 15.97
CA GLU A 737 -17.13 -26.48 15.17
C GLU A 737 -18.24 -25.59 15.79
N ARG A 738 -18.14 -24.26 15.65
CA ARG A 738 -18.90 -23.44 14.67
C ARG A 738 -19.00 -21.94 15.08
N TRP A 739 -18.93 -21.09 14.04
CA TRP A 739 -19.78 -19.93 13.67
C TRP A 739 -20.30 -18.88 14.70
N TRP A 740 -19.95 -17.60 14.49
CA TRP A 740 -20.86 -16.49 14.07
C TRP A 740 -20.24 -15.09 14.27
N THR A 741 -20.73 -14.13 13.48
CA THR A 741 -20.24 -12.77 13.16
C THR A 741 -20.85 -11.64 14.02
N PRO A 742 -20.16 -10.50 14.22
CA PRO A 742 -20.81 -9.27 14.65
C PRO A 742 -21.36 -8.43 13.48
N ARG A 743 -22.57 -7.89 13.68
CA ARG A 743 -23.27 -6.93 12.82
C ARG A 743 -22.95 -5.47 13.18
N ASP A 744 -23.21 -4.61 12.20
CA ASP A 744 -23.54 -3.18 12.24
C ASP A 744 -22.43 -2.16 12.47
N ILE A 745 -21.99 -1.49 11.37
CA ILE A 745 -21.77 -0.02 11.33
C ILE A 745 -22.22 0.52 9.96
N ASP A 746 -22.97 1.62 10.04
CA ASP A 746 -23.69 2.35 8.99
C ASP A 746 -22.85 2.87 7.80
N ALA A 747 -23.46 2.88 6.62
CA ALA A 747 -23.04 3.62 5.42
C ALA A 747 -23.81 4.96 5.32
N PRO A 748 -23.49 5.95 4.44
CA PRO A 748 -22.58 5.90 3.27
C PRO A 748 -21.73 7.20 3.05
N PRO A 749 -21.02 7.33 1.90
CA PRO A 749 -21.65 8.04 0.77
C PRO A 749 -21.52 7.30 -0.58
N THR A 750 -22.61 7.38 -1.35
CA THR A 750 -22.77 7.11 -2.80
C THR A 750 -22.12 5.85 -3.38
N ARG A 751 -22.94 4.78 -3.39
CA ARG A 751 -22.79 3.60 -4.26
C ARG A 751 -23.27 3.94 -5.67
N GLU A 752 -22.34 4.27 -6.55
CA GLU A 752 -22.50 3.90 -7.95
C GLU A 752 -21.48 2.81 -8.28
N PRO A 753 -21.89 1.66 -8.81
CA PRO A 753 -20.96 0.63 -9.21
C PRO A 753 -20.28 1.07 -10.51
N VAL A 754 -19.04 1.54 -10.43
CA VAL A 754 -18.17 1.66 -11.61
C VAL A 754 -17.30 0.42 -11.67
N THR A 755 -17.70 -0.52 -12.54
CA THR A 755 -16.99 -1.71 -13.02
C THR A 755 -16.54 -2.73 -11.97
N ARG A 756 -16.93 -4.00 -12.20
CA ARG A 756 -16.60 -5.18 -11.40
C ARG A 756 -15.17 -5.11 -10.86
N GLU A 757 -15.07 -5.24 -9.53
CA GLU A 757 -13.85 -5.71 -8.87
C GLU A 757 -13.28 -6.90 -9.67
N LEU A 758 -11.96 -7.03 -9.76
CA LEU A 758 -11.39 -8.38 -9.84
C LEU A 758 -11.63 -9.03 -8.47
N ALA A 759 -12.89 -9.32 -8.15
CA ALA A 759 -13.27 -9.98 -6.92
C ALA A 759 -12.51 -11.32 -6.89
N GLY A 760 -11.60 -11.45 -5.93
CA GLY A 760 -10.74 -12.62 -5.82
C GLY A 760 -9.35 -12.52 -6.46
N PHE A 761 -8.81 -11.32 -6.78
CA PHE A 761 -7.37 -11.21 -7.10
C PHE A 761 -6.53 -11.50 -5.85
N THR A 762 -5.82 -12.63 -5.85
CA THR A 762 -5.06 -13.15 -4.71
C THR A 762 -3.57 -12.84 -4.81
N ARG A 763 -2.83 -13.10 -3.73
CA ARG A 763 -1.36 -13.06 -3.73
C ARG A 763 -0.76 -14.00 -4.79
N GLU A 764 -1.39 -15.15 -5.06
CA GLU A 764 -0.95 -16.09 -6.11
C GLU A 764 -1.17 -15.55 -7.53
N ASP A 765 -2.14 -14.64 -7.72
CA ASP A 765 -2.34 -13.97 -9.01
C ASP A 765 -1.20 -12.99 -9.32
N VAL A 766 -0.54 -12.43 -8.29
CA VAL A 766 0.65 -11.58 -8.48
C VAL A 766 1.74 -12.33 -9.22
N ASP A 767 2.10 -13.51 -8.73
CA ASP A 767 3.15 -14.33 -9.34
C ASP A 767 2.76 -14.79 -10.74
N ARG A 768 1.48 -15.12 -10.97
CA ARG A 768 0.97 -15.51 -12.29
C ARG A 768 1.00 -14.39 -13.31
N VAL A 769 0.69 -13.15 -12.92
CA VAL A 769 0.80 -11.98 -13.82
C VAL A 769 2.27 -11.67 -14.09
N LEU A 770 3.12 -11.67 -13.07
CA LEU A 770 4.54 -11.35 -13.24
C LEU A 770 5.31 -12.45 -13.96
N ALA A 771 4.80 -13.69 -13.96
CA ALA A 771 5.35 -14.76 -14.77
C ALA A 771 5.40 -14.40 -16.25
N ASP A 772 4.54 -13.51 -16.77
CA ASP A 772 4.51 -13.03 -18.17
C ASP A 772 5.68 -12.11 -18.59
N LEU A 773 6.55 -11.71 -17.65
CA LEU A 773 7.79 -10.97 -17.92
C LEU A 773 8.87 -11.90 -18.49
#